data_AF-A0AAD6TUJ5-F1
#
_entry.id   AF-A0AAD6TUJ5-F1
#
_cell.length_a   1.000
_cell.length_b   1.000
_cell.length_c   1.000
_cell.angle_alpha   90.00
_cell.angle_beta   90.00
_cell.angle_gamma   90.00
#
_symmetry.space_group_name_H-M   'P 1'
#
loop_
_entity.id
_entity.type
_entity.pdbx_description
1 polymer ?
#
loop_
_entity_poly.entity_id
_entity_poly.type
_entity_poly.pdbx_seq_one_letter_code
_entity_poly.pdbx_strand_id
1 'polypeptide(L)'
;MQRDDAFAPPTSPYSDREFAQPQPAYAYSPSPRGSYHDDPDAAGANYPPPSPSPISPNHSATLLPTTGSPLADRSYGTGHGVPTKRGAAKRKRLLGFGALALVLVAAAVVLPLYFLVIKKKGGSAAAAESGSPSGNINGSGAGSGTGTGTGTKLLGAITGGDGSTVTTASGGSFVYKNPYGGYWLTDPENPFASGARPNSWTPALNESWKWGVDRVHGVNLGGWFVLEPFISPALFQAYPTATDEWSLSEFMRADGTLAAKLEEHYDTFITEEDIAEIAGAGLNWVRLSIPFWAISTWSDIGSNSPSGTPIGEPYLEGVCWKYIVRLLGWARKYGIRVNIDLHAVPGSQNGYNHSGKLGQINFLNGIMGIANAQRTLDYIRIITQFISQPEYQDVVQMFGVINEARLAVIGRPQLTAFYLEVHKIIRGITGMGEGKGPYISIHDGFDGLSKWAGFLPGSDRVILDTHPYFAFSGAPNDAPIATGEDDARAGGPWPKQACDAWGSSINESRSDFGVTVAGEFSNGYNDCGLFLTGVGGSQSFGGDCKFWEDSSRWDASTKAGVRAFALASMDAMRDWFFWTWKIGAAADGVVRSPLWSYKLGLAGGWMPTDPRVSIGKCAAIGVRGRSFEGPFSAWQTGGAGAGTIAAAATAEFGQWPPATISHVDAADRTAVPTYTATGAVPTLTYLTPATSGGGAGGAGPTVTASIGSGWANAGDSKGGVTAVAGCAYPNAYNALSLPAPAAACTGV
;
A
#
# COMPACT_ATOMS: atom_id res chain seq x y z
N MET A 1 -19.03 58.71 39.72
CA MET A 1 -20.15 58.21 38.89
C MET A 1 -19.96 56.70 38.82
N GLN A 2 -20.88 55.85 39.29
CA GLN A 2 -22.28 55.66 38.85
C GLN A 2 -22.36 55.20 37.37
N ARG A 3 -23.07 54.12 37.02
CA ARG A 3 -23.73 53.11 37.88
C ARG A 3 -24.03 51.81 37.10
N ASP A 4 -23.86 50.68 37.79
CA ASP A 4 -24.69 49.46 37.92
C ASP A 4 -25.50 48.84 36.75
N ASP A 5 -25.53 47.50 36.83
CA ASP A 5 -26.57 46.54 36.41
C ASP A 5 -26.63 45.91 34.99
N ALA A 6 -27.04 44.63 35.02
CA ALA A 6 -27.24 43.69 33.92
C ALA A 6 -28.51 42.85 34.20
N PHE A 7 -29.04 42.08 33.25
CA PHE A 7 -29.95 40.96 33.55
C PHE A 7 -29.97 39.88 32.46
N ALA A 8 -30.44 38.68 32.82
CA ALA A 8 -30.48 37.49 31.98
C ALA A 8 -31.92 36.91 31.85
N PRO A 9 -32.19 35.61 31.54
CA PRO A 9 -33.13 35.24 30.46
C PRO A 9 -34.54 34.79 30.93
N PRO A 10 -35.48 34.58 29.99
CA PRO A 10 -36.74 33.84 30.23
C PRO A 10 -36.57 32.31 30.10
N THR A 11 -37.52 31.55 30.64
CA THR A 11 -37.43 30.09 30.89
C THR A 11 -38.40 29.23 30.06
N SER A 12 -38.14 27.92 30.03
CA SER A 12 -39.09 26.87 29.63
C SER A 12 -40.28 26.75 30.61
N PRO A 13 -41.43 26.20 30.16
CA PRO A 13 -42.15 25.22 30.99
C PRO A 13 -42.56 23.92 30.25
N TYR A 14 -42.76 22.85 31.04
CA TYR A 14 -43.19 21.50 30.64
C TYR A 14 -44.67 21.39 30.20
N SER A 15 -44.99 20.36 29.41
CA SER A 15 -46.05 19.38 29.75
C SER A 15 -46.04 18.15 28.83
N ASP A 16 -46.16 16.94 29.40
CA ASP A 16 -46.30 15.68 28.67
C ASP A 16 -47.70 15.49 28.04
N ARG A 17 -47.76 14.72 26.94
CA ARG A 17 -48.81 13.69 26.73
C ARG A 17 -48.51 12.75 25.56
N GLU A 18 -48.86 11.48 25.77
CA GLU A 18 -48.85 10.43 24.74
C GLU A 18 -49.97 10.65 23.71
N PHE A 19 -49.75 10.23 22.46
CA PHE A 19 -50.71 9.43 21.70
C PHE A 19 -49.98 8.63 20.62
N ALA A 20 -50.42 7.38 20.39
CA ALA A 20 -49.78 6.43 19.48
C ALA A 20 -50.54 6.29 18.13
N GLN A 21 -50.11 5.31 17.32
CA GLN A 21 -50.58 4.90 15.97
C GLN A 21 -49.73 5.43 14.79
N PRO A 22 -49.60 4.67 13.67
CA PRO A 22 -48.25 4.36 13.18
C PRO A 22 -47.92 4.87 11.77
N GLN A 23 -46.68 4.62 11.34
CA GLN A 23 -46.20 4.72 9.96
C GLN A 23 -45.57 3.38 9.51
N PRO A 24 -45.58 3.08 8.20
CA PRO A 24 -45.33 1.72 7.69
C PRO A 24 -43.84 1.33 7.68
N ALA A 25 -43.59 0.04 7.84
CA ALA A 25 -42.24 -0.53 7.80
C ALA A 25 -41.67 -0.55 6.36
N TYR A 26 -40.54 0.14 6.16
CA TYR A 26 -39.65 -0.13 5.05
C TYR A 26 -38.57 -1.12 5.51
N ALA A 27 -38.42 -2.23 4.79
CA ALA A 27 -37.46 -3.27 5.13
C ALA A 27 -36.02 -2.80 4.81
N TYR A 28 -35.24 -2.51 5.86
CA TYR A 28 -33.82 -2.23 5.72
C TYR A 28 -33.05 -3.56 5.55
N SER A 29 -32.19 -3.64 4.53
CA SER A 29 -31.28 -4.77 4.37
C SER A 29 -30.07 -4.57 5.30
N PRO A 30 -29.66 -5.58 6.09
CA PRO A 30 -28.56 -5.43 7.03
C PRO A 30 -27.21 -5.38 6.32
N SER A 31 -26.39 -4.38 6.65
CA SER A 31 -24.98 -4.30 6.24
C SER A 31 -24.17 -5.43 6.89
N PRO A 32 -23.30 -6.14 6.15
CA PRO A 32 -22.45 -7.19 6.72
C PRO A 32 -21.29 -6.57 7.54
N ARG A 33 -21.53 -6.30 8.82
CA ARG A 33 -20.49 -6.06 9.83
C ARG A 33 -20.88 -6.77 11.13
N GLY A 34 -20.35 -7.97 11.33
CA GLY A 34 -20.42 -8.67 12.63
C GLY A 34 -19.41 -8.07 13.59
N SER A 35 -19.87 -7.43 14.66
CA SER A 35 -19.02 -7.00 15.77
C SER A 35 -18.68 -8.21 16.65
N TYR A 36 -17.40 -8.54 16.75
CA TYR A 36 -16.94 -9.62 17.62
C TYR A 36 -17.02 -9.17 19.09
N HIS A 37 -17.80 -9.90 19.90
CA HIS A 37 -17.81 -9.78 21.35
C HIS A 37 -17.04 -10.98 21.93
N ASP A 38 -15.87 -10.73 22.50
CA ASP A 38 -15.22 -11.66 23.43
C ASP A 38 -15.66 -11.30 24.86
N ASP A 39 -16.09 -12.30 25.63
CA ASP A 39 -16.48 -12.18 27.04
C ASP A 39 -15.55 -13.08 27.89
N PRO A 40 -14.58 -12.51 28.62
CA PRO A 40 -13.42 -13.27 29.09
C PRO A 40 -13.56 -13.77 30.54
N ASP A 41 -14.39 -14.78 30.81
CA ASP A 41 -14.45 -15.39 32.15
C ASP A 41 -14.86 -16.88 32.17
N ALA A 42 -13.86 -17.79 32.23
CA ALA A 42 -13.96 -19.14 32.84
C ALA A 42 -12.65 -19.94 32.70
N ALA A 43 -11.83 -20.01 33.75
CA ALA A 43 -10.70 -20.95 33.81
C ALA A 43 -10.66 -21.68 35.17
N GLY A 44 -10.82 -23.01 35.17
CA GLY A 44 -10.44 -23.85 36.32
C GLY A 44 -11.32 -25.07 36.64
N ALA A 45 -11.01 -26.23 36.05
CA ALA A 45 -11.13 -27.55 36.68
C ALA A 45 -10.36 -28.62 35.88
N ASN A 46 -9.67 -29.53 36.57
CA ASN A 46 -9.02 -30.72 35.97
C ASN A 46 -9.96 -31.94 36.02
N TYR A 47 -9.83 -32.89 35.07
CA TYR A 47 -9.69 -34.35 35.29
C TYR A 47 -9.41 -35.08 33.93
N PRO A 48 -8.83 -36.30 33.90
CA PRO A 48 -8.19 -36.92 32.72
C PRO A 48 -9.12 -37.88 31.90
N PRO A 49 -8.67 -38.43 30.74
CA PRO A 49 -9.56 -38.96 29.70
C PRO A 49 -9.70 -40.50 29.66
N PRO A 50 -10.69 -41.01 28.89
CA PRO A 50 -10.65 -42.37 28.35
C PRO A 50 -10.81 -42.45 26.80
N SER A 51 -10.54 -43.65 26.27
CA SER A 51 -10.72 -44.08 24.87
C SER A 51 -10.72 -45.62 24.84
N PRO A 52 -11.14 -46.34 23.76
CA PRO A 52 -12.01 -45.95 22.63
C PRO A 52 -13.08 -47.00 22.24
N SER A 53 -14.00 -46.65 21.31
CA SER A 53 -14.69 -47.55 20.33
C SER A 53 -15.68 -48.64 20.84
N PRO A 54 -16.46 -49.33 19.97
CA PRO A 54 -17.08 -48.93 18.67
C PRO A 54 -18.59 -49.31 18.55
N ILE A 55 -19.25 -49.03 17.40
CA ILE A 55 -20.18 -49.90 16.60
C ILE A 55 -21.04 -49.07 15.59
N SER A 56 -21.55 -49.73 14.54
CA SER A 56 -22.27 -49.22 13.34
C SER A 56 -23.26 -50.31 12.84
N PRO A 57 -24.01 -50.22 11.71
CA PRO A 57 -24.43 -49.08 10.84
C PRO A 57 -25.94 -49.17 10.40
N ASN A 58 -26.28 -48.64 9.20
CA ASN A 58 -27.52 -48.81 8.38
C ASN A 58 -28.68 -47.80 8.65
N HIS A 59 -29.52 -47.42 7.68
CA HIS A 59 -29.79 -47.96 6.32
C HIS A 59 -29.77 -46.90 5.19
N SER A 60 -29.66 -47.37 3.94
CA SER A 60 -29.83 -46.58 2.70
C SER A 60 -31.03 -47.09 1.88
N ALA A 61 -31.72 -46.21 1.16
CA ALA A 61 -32.62 -46.59 0.06
C ALA A 61 -32.86 -45.42 -0.94
N THR A 62 -32.67 -45.69 -2.24
CA THR A 62 -33.07 -44.84 -3.37
C THR A 62 -34.27 -45.45 -4.10
N LEU A 63 -35.07 -44.67 -4.84
CA LEU A 63 -35.58 -45.03 -6.20
C LEU A 63 -36.43 -43.92 -6.86
N LEU A 64 -36.51 -44.00 -8.19
CA LEU A 64 -37.27 -43.21 -9.18
C LEU A 64 -37.62 -44.18 -10.35
N PRO A 65 -38.36 -43.80 -11.40
CA PRO A 65 -39.57 -42.96 -11.51
C PRO A 65 -40.71 -43.70 -12.27
N THR A 66 -41.86 -43.06 -12.53
CA THR A 66 -42.82 -43.48 -13.58
C THR A 66 -43.46 -42.28 -14.32
N THR A 67 -44.06 -42.54 -15.49
CA THR A 67 -44.45 -41.55 -16.51
C THR A 67 -45.92 -41.65 -16.93
N GLY A 68 -46.54 -40.54 -17.37
CA GLY A 68 -47.84 -40.60 -18.07
C GLY A 68 -48.38 -39.26 -18.60
N SER A 69 -48.78 -39.22 -19.86
CA SER A 69 -49.59 -38.15 -20.51
C SER A 69 -50.47 -38.80 -21.58
N PRO A 70 -51.59 -38.19 -22.01
CA PRO A 70 -51.54 -37.45 -23.28
C PRO A 70 -52.55 -36.27 -23.47
N LEU A 71 -52.19 -35.30 -24.34
CA LEU A 71 -52.91 -34.65 -25.49
C LEU A 71 -54.43 -34.31 -25.39
N ALA A 72 -55.03 -33.32 -26.08
CA ALA A 72 -54.70 -32.39 -27.19
C ALA A 72 -55.62 -31.11 -27.08
N ASP A 73 -55.85 -30.14 -28.00
CA ASP A 73 -55.39 -29.71 -29.34
C ASP A 73 -55.75 -28.19 -29.53
N ARG A 74 -55.19 -27.50 -30.55
CA ARG A 74 -55.60 -26.18 -31.16
C ARG A 74 -55.32 -24.88 -30.34
N SER A 75 -54.63 -23.83 -30.84
CA SER A 75 -54.44 -23.18 -32.16
C SER A 75 -55.55 -22.17 -32.54
N TYR A 76 -55.34 -21.05 -33.25
CA TYR A 76 -54.23 -20.58 -34.12
C TYR A 76 -54.08 -19.03 -34.07
N GLY A 77 -52.95 -18.47 -34.51
CA GLY A 77 -52.83 -17.02 -34.80
C GLY A 77 -51.43 -16.60 -35.27
N THR A 78 -51.31 -15.99 -36.46
CA THR A 78 -50.04 -15.68 -37.13
C THR A 78 -49.93 -14.22 -37.59
N GLY A 79 -48.70 -13.68 -37.68
CA GLY A 79 -48.43 -12.36 -38.25
C GLY A 79 -46.93 -12.06 -38.37
N HIS A 80 -46.41 -11.96 -39.60
CA HIS A 80 -45.01 -11.60 -39.87
C HIS A 80 -44.83 -10.10 -40.16
N GLY A 81 -43.65 -9.55 -39.83
CA GLY A 81 -43.19 -8.23 -40.29
C GLY A 81 -41.69 -8.27 -40.63
N VAL A 82 -41.31 -7.69 -41.78
CA VAL A 82 -39.92 -7.70 -42.30
C VAL A 82 -39.36 -6.27 -42.38
N PRO A 83 -38.18 -5.98 -41.80
CA PRO A 83 -37.53 -4.67 -41.95
C PRO A 83 -36.79 -4.50 -43.28
N THR A 84 -36.99 -3.37 -43.97
CA THR A 84 -36.34 -3.06 -45.26
C THR A 84 -34.99 -2.34 -45.12
N LYS A 85 -33.97 -2.71 -45.91
CA LYS A 85 -32.67 -2.01 -46.00
C LYS A 85 -32.75 -0.72 -46.83
N ARG A 86 -32.19 0.40 -46.33
CA ARG A 86 -31.74 1.58 -47.11
C ARG A 86 -30.81 2.47 -46.26
N GLY A 87 -29.82 3.16 -46.87
CA GLY A 87 -29.19 4.36 -46.25
C GLY A 87 -27.66 4.50 -46.13
N ALA A 88 -26.83 3.55 -46.58
CA ALA A 88 -25.37 3.55 -46.26
C ALA A 88 -24.44 4.06 -47.39
N ALA A 89 -24.55 5.35 -47.80
CA ALA A 89 -23.74 5.88 -48.92
C ALA A 89 -23.08 7.27 -48.76
N LYS A 90 -23.49 8.12 -47.79
CA LYS A 90 -23.03 9.54 -47.72
C LYS A 90 -22.00 9.90 -46.63
N ARG A 91 -21.70 9.04 -45.64
CA ARG A 91 -20.78 9.40 -44.53
C ARG A 91 -19.28 9.31 -44.83
N LYS A 92 -18.82 8.57 -45.85
CA LYS A 92 -17.39 8.30 -46.08
C LYS A 92 -16.56 9.48 -46.64
N ARG A 93 -17.17 10.61 -47.03
CA ARG A 93 -16.43 11.78 -47.57
C ARG A 93 -16.13 12.89 -46.55
N LEU A 94 -16.71 12.86 -45.35
CA LEU A 94 -16.45 13.89 -44.33
C LEU A 94 -15.19 13.59 -43.48
N LEU A 95 -14.91 12.31 -43.24
CA LEU A 95 -13.79 11.87 -42.37
C LEU A 95 -12.40 12.18 -42.95
N GLY A 96 -12.24 12.20 -44.27
CA GLY A 96 -10.95 12.43 -44.92
C GLY A 96 -10.39 13.84 -44.71
N PHE A 97 -11.24 14.86 -44.71
CA PHE A 97 -10.82 16.25 -44.50
C PHE A 97 -10.44 16.53 -43.03
N GLY A 98 -11.14 15.91 -42.08
CA GLY A 98 -10.81 16.03 -40.65
C GLY A 98 -9.42 15.49 -40.32
N ALA A 99 -9.07 14.31 -40.85
CA ALA A 99 -7.75 13.72 -40.65
C ALA A 99 -6.61 14.60 -41.19
N LEU A 100 -6.77 15.16 -42.39
CA LEU A 100 -5.75 16.01 -43.01
C LEU A 100 -5.53 17.32 -42.22
N ALA A 101 -6.60 17.94 -41.73
CA ALA A 101 -6.51 19.12 -40.87
C ALA A 101 -5.76 18.83 -39.55
N LEU A 102 -6.03 17.67 -38.93
CA LEU A 102 -5.40 17.26 -37.67
C LEU A 102 -3.89 17.02 -37.84
N VAL A 103 -3.47 16.41 -38.96
CA VAL A 103 -2.03 16.25 -39.31
C VAL A 103 -1.35 17.60 -39.55
N LEU A 104 -2.01 18.55 -40.22
CA LEU A 104 -1.45 19.88 -40.45
C LEU A 104 -1.30 20.69 -39.15
N VAL A 105 -2.26 20.59 -38.22
CA VAL A 105 -2.15 21.21 -36.88
C VAL A 105 -1.03 20.55 -36.07
N ALA A 106 -0.91 19.22 -36.09
CA ALA A 106 0.17 18.52 -35.42
C ALA A 106 1.55 18.94 -35.96
N ALA A 107 1.72 19.04 -37.28
CA ALA A 107 2.96 19.54 -37.89
C ALA A 107 3.26 21.00 -37.47
N ALA A 108 2.24 21.87 -37.46
CA ALA A 108 2.37 23.28 -37.09
C ALA A 108 2.75 23.50 -35.61
N VAL A 109 2.43 22.56 -34.71
CA VAL A 109 2.81 22.62 -33.29
C VAL A 109 4.14 21.92 -33.00
N VAL A 110 4.40 20.76 -33.62
CA VAL A 110 5.60 19.95 -33.35
C VAL A 110 6.86 20.57 -33.98
N LEU A 111 6.77 21.16 -35.19
CA LEU A 111 7.95 21.72 -35.85
C LEU A 111 8.56 22.91 -35.08
N PRO A 112 7.79 23.91 -34.59
CA PRO A 112 8.35 24.96 -33.74
C PRO A 112 8.99 24.43 -32.46
N LEU A 113 8.38 23.46 -31.78
CA LEU A 113 8.94 22.86 -30.56
C LEU A 113 10.28 22.17 -30.85
N TYR A 114 10.37 21.39 -31.93
CA TYR A 114 11.61 20.74 -32.35
C TYR A 114 12.73 21.74 -32.61
N PHE A 115 12.47 22.82 -33.36
CA PHE A 115 13.50 23.80 -33.70
C PHE A 115 13.85 24.79 -32.58
N LEU A 116 12.93 25.09 -31.65
CA LEU A 116 13.17 26.03 -30.55
C LEU A 116 13.81 25.37 -29.31
N VAL A 117 13.54 24.08 -29.06
CA VAL A 117 14.00 23.39 -27.85
C VAL A 117 15.28 22.56 -28.09
N ILE A 118 15.39 21.87 -29.23
CA ILE A 118 16.39 20.78 -29.38
C ILE A 118 17.71 21.23 -30.04
N LYS A 119 17.74 22.32 -30.82
CA LYS A 119 18.94 22.70 -31.60
C LYS A 119 19.42 24.14 -31.38
N LYS A 120 20.29 24.36 -30.39
CA LYS A 120 21.01 25.64 -30.24
C LYS A 120 22.43 25.54 -29.65
N LYS A 121 23.43 25.36 -30.54
CA LYS A 121 24.84 25.81 -30.37
C LYS A 121 25.57 25.72 -31.73
N GLY A 122 26.37 26.74 -32.08
CA GLY A 122 27.24 26.79 -33.27
C GLY A 122 26.71 27.60 -34.48
N GLY A 123 27.28 28.79 -34.72
CA GLY A 123 27.28 29.49 -36.02
C GLY A 123 28.43 28.98 -36.91
N SER A 124 28.39 29.08 -38.26
CA SER A 124 28.47 30.30 -39.08
C SER A 124 29.78 31.09 -38.85
N ALA A 125 30.66 31.36 -39.83
CA ALA A 125 30.63 31.22 -41.30
C ALA A 125 31.98 30.59 -41.80
N ALA A 126 32.38 30.50 -43.09
CA ALA A 126 31.89 31.04 -44.36
C ALA A 126 32.17 30.05 -45.54
N ALA A 127 31.89 30.46 -46.79
CA ALA A 127 31.86 29.57 -47.96
C ALA A 127 33.11 29.61 -48.87
N ALA A 128 33.37 28.48 -49.54
CA ALA A 128 34.17 28.35 -50.77
C ALA A 128 33.70 27.09 -51.55
N GLU A 129 33.90 27.04 -52.87
CA GLU A 129 33.35 26.01 -53.75
C GLU A 129 34.36 24.94 -54.19
N SER A 130 33.84 23.73 -54.46
CA SER A 130 34.36 22.73 -55.42
C SER A 130 35.73 22.06 -55.15
N GLY A 131 35.89 20.81 -55.64
CA GLY A 131 37.21 20.17 -55.77
C GLY A 131 37.37 18.77 -55.18
N SER A 132 36.84 17.75 -55.87
CA SER A 132 37.55 16.46 -55.97
C SER A 132 38.75 16.64 -56.94
N PRO A 133 39.87 15.90 -56.83
CA PRO A 133 39.86 14.44 -56.62
C PRO A 133 41.03 13.82 -55.81
N SER A 134 40.99 12.49 -55.75
CA SER A 134 42.05 11.50 -55.48
C SER A 134 43.51 11.96 -55.36
N GLY A 135 44.15 11.57 -54.26
CA GLY A 135 45.62 11.50 -54.12
C GLY A 135 46.01 10.27 -53.28
N ASN A 136 46.35 9.15 -53.94
CA ASN A 136 46.71 7.90 -53.28
C ASN A 136 48.22 7.65 -53.42
N ILE A 137 48.97 7.61 -52.30
CA ILE A 137 50.41 7.29 -52.28
C ILE A 137 50.68 6.27 -51.16
N ASN A 138 51.45 5.23 -51.50
CA ASN A 138 51.81 4.14 -50.61
C ASN A 138 52.99 4.48 -49.70
N GLY A 139 52.95 3.96 -48.46
CA GLY A 139 53.95 2.94 -48.08
C GLY A 139 54.92 3.27 -46.94
N SER A 140 55.26 2.20 -46.19
CA SER A 140 56.18 2.12 -45.04
C SER A 140 55.72 2.87 -43.77
N GLY A 141 55.95 2.36 -42.55
CA GLY A 141 56.52 1.06 -42.15
C GLY A 141 56.10 0.69 -40.72
N ALA A 142 56.32 -0.56 -40.30
CA ALA A 142 55.91 -1.07 -38.98
C ALA A 142 56.89 -0.69 -37.86
N GLY A 143 56.40 -0.54 -36.60
CA GLY A 143 57.30 -0.34 -35.46
C GLY A 143 56.66 0.00 -34.09
N SER A 144 56.14 -1.02 -33.38
CA SER A 144 55.90 -1.06 -31.91
C SER A 144 54.92 -0.04 -31.26
N GLY A 145 54.46 -0.37 -30.04
CA GLY A 145 53.73 0.53 -29.14
C GLY A 145 54.68 1.40 -28.27
N THR A 146 54.23 2.06 -27.21
CA THR A 146 52.97 1.91 -26.42
C THR A 146 52.44 3.26 -25.92
N GLY A 147 51.17 3.32 -25.53
CA GLY A 147 50.54 4.53 -24.96
C GLY A 147 49.06 4.34 -24.65
N THR A 148 48.73 3.86 -23.46
CA THR A 148 47.36 3.54 -23.02
C THR A 148 46.53 4.76 -22.65
N GLY A 149 45.31 4.84 -23.19
CA GLY A 149 44.31 5.87 -22.87
C GLY A 149 42.89 5.31 -22.77
N THR A 150 42.69 4.27 -21.97
CA THR A 150 41.40 3.56 -21.83
C THR A 150 40.41 4.31 -20.94
N GLY A 151 39.63 5.23 -21.53
CA GLY A 151 38.46 5.84 -20.90
C GLY A 151 37.16 5.16 -21.33
N THR A 152 36.70 4.14 -20.60
CA THR A 152 35.44 3.42 -20.87
C THR A 152 34.22 4.24 -20.48
N LYS A 153 33.76 5.14 -21.37
CA LYS A 153 32.42 5.75 -21.24
C LYS A 153 31.35 4.68 -21.42
N LEU A 154 30.68 4.29 -20.34
CA LEU A 154 29.46 3.48 -20.36
C LEU A 154 28.28 4.29 -20.90
N LEU A 155 28.26 4.52 -22.22
CA LEU A 155 27.14 5.10 -22.94
C LEU A 155 26.06 4.03 -23.19
N GLY A 156 25.42 3.60 -22.10
CA GLY A 156 24.09 2.99 -22.18
C GLY A 156 23.07 4.00 -22.69
N ALA A 157 21.91 3.53 -23.15
CA ALA A 157 20.81 4.43 -23.45
C ALA A 157 20.35 5.13 -22.15
N ILE A 158 20.26 6.46 -22.16
CA ILE A 158 19.81 7.24 -21.00
C ILE A 158 18.28 7.09 -20.79
N THR A 159 17.54 6.74 -21.84
CA THR A 159 16.10 6.49 -21.79
C THR A 159 15.68 5.44 -22.82
N GLY A 160 14.59 4.74 -22.55
CA GLY A 160 13.99 3.76 -23.46
C GLY A 160 12.49 3.59 -23.23
N GLY A 161 11.76 3.29 -24.31
CA GLY A 161 10.34 2.94 -24.28
C GLY A 161 10.11 1.44 -24.50
N ASP A 162 8.91 1.07 -24.94
CA ASP A 162 8.54 -0.31 -25.28
C ASP A 162 9.55 -0.99 -26.21
N GLY A 163 9.87 -2.26 -25.94
CA GLY A 163 10.84 -3.06 -26.68
C GLY A 163 12.32 -2.71 -26.44
N SER A 164 12.65 -1.71 -25.62
CA SER A 164 14.04 -1.37 -25.29
C SER A 164 14.68 -2.40 -24.34
N THR A 165 15.97 -2.69 -24.54
CA THR A 165 16.73 -3.51 -23.58
C THR A 165 17.15 -2.66 -22.39
N VAL A 166 16.85 -3.14 -21.19
CA VAL A 166 17.37 -2.63 -19.92
C VAL A 166 18.53 -3.51 -19.47
N THR A 167 19.65 -2.90 -19.07
CA THR A 167 20.69 -3.55 -18.27
C THR A 167 20.44 -3.25 -16.79
N THR A 168 20.52 -4.27 -15.93
CA THR A 168 20.35 -4.13 -14.47
C THR A 168 21.67 -3.79 -13.80
N ALA A 169 21.60 -3.27 -12.56
CA ALA A 169 22.80 -3.02 -11.74
C ALA A 169 23.62 -4.31 -11.45
N SER A 170 22.99 -5.48 -11.50
CA SER A 170 23.62 -6.80 -11.36
C SER A 170 24.27 -7.34 -12.64
N GLY A 171 24.26 -6.59 -13.75
CA GLY A 171 24.84 -7.00 -15.04
C GLY A 171 23.95 -7.93 -15.87
N GLY A 172 22.73 -8.23 -15.40
CA GLY A 172 21.69 -8.89 -16.19
C GLY A 172 21.03 -7.94 -17.19
N SER A 173 20.12 -8.46 -18.01
CA SER A 173 19.32 -7.63 -18.94
C SER A 173 17.97 -8.23 -19.28
N PHE A 174 16.95 -7.39 -19.38
CA PHE A 174 15.60 -7.75 -19.83
C PHE A 174 15.08 -6.79 -20.90
N VAL A 175 13.95 -7.12 -21.52
CA VAL A 175 13.27 -6.25 -22.50
C VAL A 175 12.12 -5.52 -21.79
N TYR A 176 12.16 -4.19 -21.77
CA TYR A 176 11.10 -3.36 -21.22
C TYR A 176 9.83 -3.51 -22.08
N LYS A 177 8.75 -4.00 -21.47
CA LYS A 177 7.44 -4.16 -22.12
C LYS A 177 6.48 -3.15 -21.52
N ASN A 178 6.10 -2.15 -22.30
CA ASN A 178 5.16 -1.10 -21.89
C ASN A 178 4.32 -0.64 -23.09
N PRO A 179 3.20 -1.33 -23.40
CA PRO A 179 2.34 -0.97 -24.53
C PRO A 179 1.57 0.35 -24.32
N TYR A 180 1.80 1.05 -23.21
CA TYR A 180 1.04 2.21 -22.76
C TYR A 180 1.79 3.54 -22.94
N GLY A 181 2.96 3.51 -23.58
CA GLY A 181 3.76 4.70 -23.87
C GLY A 181 4.51 5.25 -22.66
N GLY A 182 4.77 4.41 -21.65
CA GLY A 182 5.74 4.72 -20.62
C GLY A 182 7.18 4.63 -21.16
N TYR A 183 8.09 5.35 -20.49
CA TYR A 183 9.51 5.35 -20.81
C TYR A 183 10.32 5.48 -19.52
N TRP A 184 11.43 4.74 -19.46
CA TRP A 184 12.34 4.78 -18.33
C TRP A 184 13.44 5.82 -18.51
N LEU A 185 14.06 6.25 -17.41
CA LEU A 185 15.18 7.21 -17.40
C LEU A 185 16.30 6.69 -16.48
N THR A 186 17.55 6.73 -16.95
CA THR A 186 18.74 6.45 -16.16
C THR A 186 19.86 7.34 -16.68
N ASP A 187 20.05 8.48 -16.03
CA ASP A 187 21.09 9.45 -16.35
C ASP A 187 22.27 9.25 -15.38
N PRO A 188 23.45 8.78 -15.83
CA PRO A 188 24.62 8.60 -14.97
C PRO A 188 25.26 9.92 -14.51
N GLU A 189 25.01 11.03 -15.21
CA GLU A 189 25.48 12.37 -14.85
C GLU A 189 24.48 13.05 -13.88
N ASN A 190 23.21 12.63 -13.86
CA ASN A 190 22.19 13.02 -12.88
C ASN A 190 21.28 11.84 -12.43
N PRO A 191 21.73 10.98 -11.49
CA PRO A 191 20.99 9.78 -11.07
C PRO A 191 19.65 10.07 -10.36
N PHE A 192 19.40 11.32 -9.95
CA PHE A 192 18.16 11.75 -9.29
C PHE A 192 17.15 12.41 -10.25
N ALA A 193 17.38 12.35 -11.57
CA ALA A 193 16.46 12.89 -12.56
C ALA A 193 15.05 12.25 -12.49
N SER A 194 14.03 13.09 -12.34
CA SER A 194 12.61 12.69 -12.18
C SER A 194 11.80 12.71 -13.49
N GLY A 195 12.45 12.62 -14.65
CA GLY A 195 11.78 12.78 -15.96
C GLY A 195 11.02 11.56 -16.49
N ALA A 196 11.15 10.39 -15.85
CA ALA A 196 10.51 9.15 -16.27
C ALA A 196 8.99 9.17 -16.11
N ARG A 197 8.29 8.32 -16.89
CA ARG A 197 6.82 8.24 -16.91
C ARG A 197 6.36 6.80 -17.09
N PRO A 198 5.43 6.27 -16.27
CA PRO A 198 5.09 4.84 -16.30
C PRO A 198 4.08 4.50 -17.41
N ASN A 199 3.30 5.47 -17.89
CA ASN A 199 2.36 5.33 -18.99
C ASN A 199 1.89 6.71 -19.49
N SER A 200 1.32 6.78 -20.69
CA SER A 200 0.94 8.03 -21.37
C SER A 200 -0.16 8.87 -20.69
N TRP A 201 -0.88 8.34 -19.71
CA TRP A 201 -1.94 9.06 -18.99
C TRP A 201 -1.55 9.45 -17.55
N THR A 202 -0.34 9.08 -17.10
CA THR A 202 0.18 9.45 -15.78
C THR A 202 1.16 10.62 -15.92
N PRO A 203 1.14 11.62 -15.02
CA PRO A 203 2.17 12.65 -14.97
C PRO A 203 3.56 12.06 -14.70
N ALA A 204 4.62 12.57 -15.33
CA ALA A 204 6.00 12.21 -14.99
C ALA A 204 6.32 12.54 -13.51
N LEU A 205 7.39 12.01 -12.93
CA LEU A 205 7.67 12.24 -11.50
C LEU A 205 7.95 13.72 -11.16
N ASN A 206 8.47 14.48 -12.11
CA ASN A 206 8.64 15.94 -12.04
C ASN A 206 7.38 16.76 -12.40
N GLU A 207 6.22 16.12 -12.62
CA GLU A 207 4.92 16.78 -12.87
C GLU A 207 3.99 16.60 -11.66
N SER A 208 3.31 17.67 -11.21
CA SER A 208 2.41 17.60 -10.05
C SER A 208 1.27 16.59 -10.22
N TRP A 209 1.07 15.73 -9.22
CA TRP A 209 -0.08 14.82 -9.13
C TRP A 209 -1.33 15.55 -8.63
N LYS A 210 -2.45 15.44 -9.36
CA LYS A 210 -3.69 16.17 -9.12
C LYS A 210 -4.74 15.27 -8.51
N TRP A 211 -4.74 15.17 -7.20
CA TRP A 211 -5.72 14.40 -6.43
C TRP A 211 -7.17 14.75 -6.82
N GLY A 212 -7.95 13.72 -7.16
CA GLY A 212 -9.33 13.84 -7.63
C GLY A 212 -9.47 13.88 -9.16
N VAL A 213 -8.39 14.14 -9.89
CA VAL A 213 -8.31 14.09 -11.37
C VAL A 213 -7.48 12.90 -11.81
N ASP A 214 -6.23 12.81 -11.35
CA ASP A 214 -5.35 11.67 -11.59
C ASP A 214 -5.79 10.48 -10.71
N ARG A 215 -5.68 9.26 -11.25
CA ARG A 215 -6.07 8.02 -10.55
C ARG A 215 -4.91 7.12 -10.17
N VAL A 216 -4.89 6.71 -8.91
CA VAL A 216 -3.97 5.69 -8.36
C VAL A 216 -4.42 4.30 -8.85
N HIS A 217 -3.59 3.67 -9.68
CA HIS A 217 -3.64 2.25 -9.96
C HIS A 217 -2.32 1.67 -9.46
N GLY A 218 -2.32 1.13 -8.25
CA GLY A 218 -1.11 0.67 -7.57
C GLY A 218 -1.14 -0.79 -7.17
N VAL A 219 0.01 -1.28 -6.74
CA VAL A 219 0.16 -2.58 -6.05
C VAL A 219 0.97 -2.39 -4.78
N ASN A 220 0.70 -3.23 -3.79
CA ASN A 220 1.56 -3.35 -2.62
C ASN A 220 2.77 -4.22 -2.94
N LEU A 221 3.85 -4.01 -2.20
CA LEU A 221 5.05 -4.86 -2.17
C LEU A 221 5.13 -5.59 -0.81
N GLY A 222 3.98 -6.08 -0.34
CA GLY A 222 3.82 -6.84 0.91
C GLY A 222 4.63 -8.14 0.89
N GLY A 223 4.93 -8.69 2.07
CA GLY A 223 5.83 -9.83 2.24
C GLY A 223 7.31 -9.61 1.93
N TRP A 224 7.74 -8.41 1.48
CA TRP A 224 9.14 -8.15 1.12
C TRP A 224 10.01 -7.75 2.32
N PHE A 225 9.69 -6.64 2.99
CA PHE A 225 10.45 -6.15 4.17
C PHE A 225 9.73 -6.38 5.51
N VAL A 226 8.47 -6.79 5.46
CA VAL A 226 7.74 -7.37 6.59
C VAL A 226 7.23 -8.72 6.11
N LEU A 227 7.58 -9.79 6.82
CA LEU A 227 7.34 -11.17 6.37
C LEU A 227 5.98 -11.69 6.82
N GLU A 228 5.21 -12.16 5.84
CA GLU A 228 3.89 -12.73 6.04
C GLU A 228 3.87 -14.21 5.61
N PRO A 229 3.35 -15.12 6.46
CA PRO A 229 3.28 -16.55 6.17
C PRO A 229 2.65 -16.90 4.82
N PHE A 230 1.60 -16.20 4.40
CA PHE A 230 0.90 -16.52 3.15
C PHE A 230 1.55 -15.91 1.89
N ILE A 231 2.42 -14.89 2.06
CA ILE A 231 3.15 -14.24 0.97
C ILE A 231 4.51 -14.89 0.75
N SER A 232 5.19 -15.30 1.82
CA SER A 232 6.53 -15.93 1.78
C SER A 232 6.55 -17.34 2.39
N PRO A 233 5.63 -18.25 2.01
CA PRO A 233 5.36 -19.49 2.75
C PRO A 233 6.55 -20.44 2.87
N ALA A 234 7.47 -20.48 1.89
CA ALA A 234 8.66 -21.33 1.98
C ALA A 234 9.55 -21.01 3.20
N LEU A 235 9.64 -19.75 3.63
CA LEU A 235 10.41 -19.35 4.82
C LEU A 235 9.79 -19.92 6.10
N PHE A 236 8.47 -19.90 6.21
CA PHE A 236 7.72 -20.41 7.38
C PHE A 236 7.57 -21.94 7.35
N GLN A 237 7.50 -22.57 6.17
CA GLN A 237 7.51 -24.03 6.05
C GLN A 237 8.84 -24.67 6.48
N ALA A 238 9.95 -23.91 6.44
CA ALA A 238 11.22 -24.34 7.03
C ALA A 238 11.20 -24.33 8.58
N TYR A 239 10.27 -23.59 9.20
CA TYR A 239 10.13 -23.42 10.64
C TYR A 239 8.65 -23.54 11.05
N PRO A 240 8.04 -24.75 11.08
CA PRO A 240 6.58 -24.92 11.14
C PRO A 240 5.86 -24.34 12.38
N THR A 241 6.60 -23.92 13.40
CA THR A 241 6.09 -23.25 14.62
C THR A 241 6.29 -21.73 14.61
N ALA A 242 6.91 -21.16 13.58
CA ALA A 242 6.95 -19.71 13.37
C ALA A 242 5.58 -19.22 12.87
N THR A 243 5.05 -18.16 13.49
CA THR A 243 3.72 -17.60 13.16
C THR A 243 3.77 -16.16 12.63
N ASP A 244 4.91 -15.50 12.83
CA ASP A 244 5.20 -14.10 12.56
C ASP A 244 6.72 -13.91 12.30
N GLU A 245 7.16 -12.71 11.91
CA GLU A 245 8.59 -12.45 11.68
C GLU A 245 9.41 -12.49 12.98
N TRP A 246 8.82 -12.20 14.14
CA TRP A 246 9.48 -12.33 15.45
C TRP A 246 9.98 -13.76 15.68
N SER A 247 9.06 -14.73 15.72
CA SER A 247 9.36 -16.13 15.96
C SER A 247 10.21 -16.74 14.84
N LEU A 248 9.96 -16.37 13.59
CA LEU A 248 10.80 -16.74 12.45
C LEU A 248 12.24 -16.27 12.65
N SER A 249 12.44 -15.03 13.12
CA SER A 249 13.76 -14.47 13.39
C SER A 249 14.45 -15.16 14.57
N GLU A 250 13.72 -15.53 15.63
CA GLU A 250 14.27 -16.31 16.75
C GLU A 250 14.82 -17.67 16.28
N PHE A 251 14.06 -18.42 15.47
CA PHE A 251 14.56 -19.69 14.89
C PHE A 251 15.75 -19.48 13.97
N MET A 252 15.71 -18.47 13.07
CA MET A 252 16.83 -18.17 12.19
C MET A 252 18.09 -17.68 12.94
N ARG A 253 17.95 -17.06 14.13
CA ARG A 253 19.07 -16.73 15.02
C ARG A 253 19.66 -17.98 15.69
N ALA A 254 18.82 -18.89 16.15
CA ALA A 254 19.26 -20.15 16.76
C ALA A 254 20.09 -21.01 15.77
N ASP A 255 19.70 -21.01 14.50
CA ASP A 255 20.45 -21.66 13.41
C ASP A 255 21.67 -20.85 12.91
N GLY A 256 21.82 -19.59 13.31
CA GLY A 256 22.83 -18.67 12.77
C GLY A 256 22.59 -18.23 11.31
N THR A 257 21.37 -18.41 10.77
CA THR A 257 21.04 -18.17 9.35
C THR A 257 20.30 -16.86 9.06
N LEU A 258 19.89 -16.09 10.07
CA LEU A 258 19.07 -14.87 9.95
C LEU A 258 19.54 -13.92 8.85
N ALA A 259 20.80 -13.48 8.91
CA ALA A 259 21.34 -12.52 7.94
C ALA A 259 21.32 -13.08 6.51
N ALA A 260 21.74 -14.34 6.33
CA ALA A 260 21.79 -14.96 5.01
C ALA A 260 20.41 -15.12 4.38
N LYS A 261 19.44 -15.68 5.11
CA LYS A 261 18.09 -15.95 4.59
C LYS A 261 17.30 -14.67 4.31
N LEU A 262 17.39 -13.67 5.19
CA LEU A 262 16.68 -12.41 4.99
C LEU A 262 17.34 -11.54 3.92
N GLU A 263 18.67 -11.53 3.79
CA GLU A 263 19.32 -10.85 2.67
C GLU A 263 19.04 -11.51 1.32
N GLU A 264 19.02 -12.86 1.25
CA GLU A 264 18.61 -13.59 0.04
C GLU A 264 17.17 -13.24 -0.36
N HIS A 265 16.24 -13.20 0.60
CA HIS A 265 14.87 -12.76 0.37
C HIS A 265 14.78 -11.28 -0.06
N TYR A 266 15.46 -10.38 0.64
CA TYR A 266 15.45 -8.95 0.31
C TYR A 266 16.07 -8.67 -1.08
N ASP A 267 17.09 -9.44 -1.48
CA ASP A 267 17.73 -9.27 -2.79
C ASP A 267 16.91 -9.84 -3.95
N THR A 268 16.27 -10.99 -3.75
CA THR A 268 15.63 -11.77 -4.83
C THR A 268 14.11 -11.63 -4.90
N PHE A 269 13.42 -11.31 -3.80
CA PHE A 269 11.96 -11.33 -3.77
C PHE A 269 11.33 -10.21 -4.60
N ILE A 270 11.87 -8.98 -4.61
CA ILE A 270 11.46 -7.94 -5.58
C ILE A 270 12.70 -7.44 -6.34
N THR A 271 12.58 -7.46 -7.66
CA THR A 271 13.66 -7.17 -8.61
C THR A 271 13.38 -5.91 -9.43
N GLU A 272 14.38 -5.43 -10.16
CA GLU A 272 14.21 -4.33 -11.12
C GLU A 272 13.18 -4.66 -12.21
N GLU A 273 13.09 -5.93 -12.63
CA GLU A 273 12.14 -6.39 -13.64
C GLU A 273 10.70 -6.39 -13.11
N ASP A 274 10.48 -6.68 -11.81
CA ASP A 274 9.15 -6.54 -11.19
C ASP A 274 8.63 -5.09 -11.27
N ILE A 275 9.48 -4.09 -11.01
CA ILE A 275 9.08 -2.67 -11.07
C ILE A 275 8.84 -2.22 -12.52
N ALA A 276 9.61 -2.76 -13.46
CA ALA A 276 9.42 -2.55 -14.88
C ALA A 276 8.09 -3.16 -15.39
N GLU A 277 7.74 -4.37 -14.94
CA GLU A 277 6.47 -5.04 -15.24
C GLU A 277 5.27 -4.33 -14.59
N ILE A 278 5.41 -3.75 -13.40
CA ILE A 278 4.38 -2.91 -12.77
C ILE A 278 4.02 -1.73 -13.68
N ALA A 279 5.01 -0.99 -14.17
CA ALA A 279 4.78 0.07 -15.16
C ALA A 279 4.20 -0.50 -16.48
N GLY A 280 4.69 -1.66 -16.92
CA GLY A 280 4.20 -2.38 -18.10
C GLY A 280 2.73 -2.83 -18.01
N ALA A 281 2.22 -3.06 -16.80
CA ALA A 281 0.81 -3.35 -16.51
C ALA A 281 -0.08 -2.09 -16.44
N GLY A 282 0.44 -0.91 -16.79
CA GLY A 282 -0.32 0.36 -16.76
C GLY A 282 -0.56 0.91 -15.36
N LEU A 283 0.12 0.36 -14.35
CA LEU A 283 0.12 0.87 -12.98
C LEU A 283 1.02 2.11 -12.88
N ASN A 284 0.83 2.91 -11.82
CA ASN A 284 1.54 4.17 -11.61
C ASN A 284 2.05 4.41 -10.19
N TRP A 285 1.66 3.58 -9.22
CA TRP A 285 2.11 3.66 -7.83
C TRP A 285 2.52 2.29 -7.28
N VAL A 286 3.38 2.29 -6.27
CA VAL A 286 3.55 1.15 -5.34
C VAL A 286 3.36 1.61 -3.88
N ARG A 287 2.79 0.74 -3.05
CA ARG A 287 2.79 0.88 -1.59
C ARG A 287 3.80 -0.09 -0.99
N LEU A 288 4.73 0.43 -0.19
CA LEU A 288 5.87 -0.28 0.34
C LEU A 288 5.75 -0.41 1.86
N SER A 289 5.33 -1.58 2.31
CA SER A 289 5.39 -1.97 3.72
C SER A 289 6.84 -2.00 4.20
N ILE A 290 7.19 -1.12 5.14
CA ILE A 290 8.48 -1.10 5.82
C ILE A 290 8.30 -1.30 7.33
N PRO A 291 9.21 -2.02 8.01
CA PRO A 291 9.17 -2.16 9.45
C PRO A 291 10.00 -1.10 10.17
N PHE A 292 9.75 -0.95 11.47
CA PHE A 292 10.64 -0.17 12.33
C PHE A 292 12.07 -0.73 12.43
N TRP A 293 12.27 -2.06 12.29
CA TRP A 293 13.62 -2.66 12.29
C TRP A 293 14.44 -2.34 11.05
N ALA A 294 13.87 -1.66 10.04
CA ALA A 294 14.63 -1.00 8.99
C ALA A 294 15.49 0.19 9.50
N ILE A 295 15.25 0.65 10.73
CA ILE A 295 15.94 1.77 11.37
C ILE A 295 16.85 1.26 12.49
N SER A 296 16.26 0.63 13.51
CA SER A 296 17.00 0.07 14.65
C SER A 296 16.17 -0.94 15.46
N THR A 297 16.84 -1.90 16.11
CA THR A 297 16.24 -2.82 17.08
C THR A 297 16.88 -2.59 18.46
N TRP A 298 16.19 -2.99 19.53
CA TRP A 298 16.69 -2.85 20.90
C TRP A 298 16.97 -4.22 21.51
N SER A 299 18.15 -4.39 22.10
CA SER A 299 18.55 -5.60 22.83
C SER A 299 17.94 -5.73 24.22
N ASP A 300 17.35 -4.63 24.72
CA ASP A 300 16.57 -4.56 25.95
C ASP A 300 15.30 -3.75 25.67
N ILE A 301 14.16 -4.44 25.67
CA ILE A 301 12.80 -3.88 25.58
C ILE A 301 12.01 -4.16 26.87
N GLY A 302 12.71 -4.28 28.00
CA GLY A 302 12.14 -4.70 29.27
C GLY A 302 11.95 -6.21 29.39
N SER A 303 11.25 -6.64 30.44
CA SER A 303 11.07 -8.06 30.76
C SER A 303 9.69 -8.40 31.35
N ASN A 304 9.37 -9.69 31.41
CA ASN A 304 8.08 -10.20 31.91
C ASN A 304 7.93 -10.17 33.45
N SER A 305 8.94 -9.66 34.18
CA SER A 305 8.98 -9.62 35.65
C SER A 305 10.05 -8.63 36.10
N PRO A 306 9.89 -7.85 37.19
CA PRO A 306 10.89 -6.87 37.65
C PRO A 306 12.31 -7.41 37.91
N SER A 307 12.49 -8.73 38.03
CA SER A 307 13.79 -9.41 38.15
C SER A 307 14.09 -10.40 37.03
N GLY A 308 13.28 -10.40 35.96
CA GLY A 308 13.45 -11.27 34.80
C GLY A 308 14.49 -10.75 33.81
N THR A 309 15.10 -11.67 33.05
CA THR A 309 16.03 -11.36 31.96
C THR A 309 15.41 -10.38 30.97
N PRO A 310 16.13 -9.32 30.54
CA PRO A 310 15.73 -8.48 29.42
C PRO A 310 15.41 -9.29 28.17
N ILE A 311 14.38 -8.85 27.44
CA ILE A 311 14.02 -9.37 26.13
C ILE A 311 14.64 -8.45 25.08
N GLY A 312 15.18 -9.02 24.01
CA GLY A 312 15.69 -8.29 22.86
C GLY A 312 14.87 -8.58 21.62
N GLU A 313 14.77 -7.60 20.72
CA GLU A 313 14.08 -7.75 19.45
C GLU A 313 14.89 -8.64 18.48
N PRO A 314 14.32 -9.73 17.92
CA PRO A 314 15.08 -10.74 17.20
C PRO A 314 15.37 -10.37 15.74
N TYR A 315 14.75 -9.33 15.20
CA TYR A 315 14.82 -8.95 13.79
C TYR A 315 16.24 -8.63 13.28
N LEU A 316 16.39 -8.62 11.95
CA LEU A 316 17.62 -8.20 11.28
C LEU A 316 17.65 -6.67 11.13
N GLU A 317 18.36 -6.02 12.06
CA GLU A 317 18.46 -4.57 12.19
C GLU A 317 19.06 -3.87 10.96
N GLY A 318 18.38 -2.84 10.44
CA GLY A 318 18.88 -1.88 9.45
C GLY A 318 19.08 -2.41 8.02
N VAL A 319 19.24 -3.73 7.85
CA VAL A 319 19.68 -4.33 6.58
C VAL A 319 18.70 -4.12 5.43
N CYS A 320 17.38 -4.14 5.69
CA CYS A 320 16.38 -3.90 4.64
C CYS A 320 16.43 -2.47 4.07
N TRP A 321 17.01 -1.48 4.76
CA TRP A 321 17.07 -0.10 4.28
C TRP A 321 17.82 0.07 2.94
N LYS A 322 18.91 -0.67 2.73
CA LYS A 322 19.65 -0.61 1.44
C LYS A 322 18.80 -1.10 0.27
N TYR A 323 17.87 -2.03 0.51
CA TYR A 323 16.92 -2.55 -0.48
C TYR A 323 15.73 -1.59 -0.67
N ILE A 324 15.27 -0.91 0.39
CA ILE A 324 14.28 0.20 0.31
C ILE A 324 14.80 1.31 -0.61
N VAL A 325 16.03 1.82 -0.41
CA VAL A 325 16.57 2.88 -1.28
C VAL A 325 16.85 2.37 -2.70
N ARG A 326 17.20 1.08 -2.87
CA ARG A 326 17.29 0.44 -4.20
C ARG A 326 15.94 0.46 -4.94
N LEU A 327 14.83 0.16 -4.25
CA LEU A 327 13.49 0.33 -4.83
C LEU A 327 13.24 1.78 -5.25
N LEU A 328 13.59 2.78 -4.43
CA LEU A 328 13.37 4.18 -4.80
C LEU A 328 14.11 4.56 -6.10
N GLY A 329 15.29 3.98 -6.33
CA GLY A 329 16.02 4.10 -7.61
C GLY A 329 15.30 3.43 -8.79
N TRP A 330 14.70 2.25 -8.60
CA TRP A 330 13.89 1.59 -9.63
C TRP A 330 12.58 2.32 -9.91
N ALA A 331 11.88 2.77 -8.86
CA ALA A 331 10.64 3.54 -8.98
C ALA A 331 10.89 4.85 -9.73
N ARG A 332 11.96 5.58 -9.37
CA ARG A 332 12.50 6.72 -10.13
C ARG A 332 12.74 6.39 -11.61
N LYS A 333 13.43 5.27 -11.89
CA LYS A 333 13.76 4.84 -13.26
C LYS A 333 12.53 4.61 -14.12
N TYR A 334 11.46 4.01 -13.59
CA TYR A 334 10.24 3.68 -14.35
C TYR A 334 9.09 4.69 -14.22
N GLY A 335 9.28 5.80 -13.49
CA GLY A 335 8.25 6.83 -13.30
C GLY A 335 7.17 6.48 -12.26
N ILE A 336 7.41 5.45 -11.44
CA ILE A 336 6.46 4.97 -10.43
C ILE A 336 6.56 5.84 -9.18
N ARG A 337 5.41 6.28 -8.65
CA ARG A 337 5.31 6.97 -7.36
C ARG A 337 5.24 5.96 -6.20
N VAL A 338 5.72 6.35 -5.03
CA VAL A 338 5.80 5.47 -3.86
C VAL A 338 4.99 6.05 -2.70
N ASN A 339 4.12 5.21 -2.14
CA ASN A 339 3.68 5.32 -0.76
C ASN A 339 4.61 4.45 0.10
N ILE A 340 5.39 5.05 1.00
CA ILE A 340 6.10 4.28 2.03
C ILE A 340 5.13 4.10 3.20
N ASP A 341 4.99 2.89 3.71
CA ASP A 341 4.01 2.54 4.75
C ASP A 341 4.72 1.92 5.95
N LEU A 342 4.62 2.56 7.12
CA LEU A 342 5.19 2.04 8.37
C LEU A 342 4.29 0.92 8.91
N HIS A 343 4.55 -0.28 8.41
CA HIS A 343 3.66 -1.43 8.50
C HIS A 343 3.73 -2.17 9.84
N ALA A 344 4.89 -2.07 10.51
CA ALA A 344 5.16 -2.67 11.81
C ALA A 344 5.82 -1.64 12.75
N VAL A 345 5.27 -1.46 13.95
CA VAL A 345 5.77 -0.50 14.96
C VAL A 345 6.05 -1.17 16.32
N PRO A 346 6.90 -0.58 17.18
CA PRO A 346 7.15 -1.07 18.53
C PRO A 346 5.86 -1.33 19.34
N GLY A 347 5.82 -2.47 20.01
CA GLY A 347 4.68 -2.95 20.80
C GLY A 347 3.51 -3.55 20.02
N SER A 348 3.52 -3.53 18.67
CA SER A 348 2.39 -3.87 17.79
C SER A 348 1.16 -2.98 17.96
N GLN A 349 0.59 -2.57 16.83
CA GLN A 349 -0.59 -1.71 16.71
C GLN A 349 -1.90 -2.45 16.40
N ASN A 350 -1.82 -3.72 15.99
CA ASN A 350 -2.99 -4.54 15.63
C ASN A 350 -2.99 -5.96 16.23
N GLY A 351 -1.85 -6.44 16.74
CA GLY A 351 -1.70 -7.78 17.32
C GLY A 351 -1.60 -8.91 16.29
N TYR A 352 -1.59 -8.59 14.99
CA TYR A 352 -1.53 -9.53 13.88
C TYR A 352 -0.09 -9.78 13.43
N ASN A 353 0.18 -10.93 12.81
CA ASN A 353 1.53 -11.36 12.40
C ASN A 353 2.25 -10.37 11.46
N HIS A 354 1.54 -9.72 10.54
CA HIS A 354 2.09 -8.70 9.63
C HIS A 354 2.43 -7.36 10.33
N SER A 355 2.15 -7.18 11.62
CA SER A 355 2.80 -6.12 12.44
C SER A 355 4.21 -6.52 12.92
N GLY A 356 4.76 -7.61 12.39
CA GLY A 356 6.03 -8.21 12.80
C GLY A 356 5.92 -9.13 14.01
N LYS A 357 4.89 -8.96 14.85
CA LYS A 357 4.67 -9.77 16.04
C LYS A 357 3.18 -10.00 16.34
N LEU A 358 2.78 -11.27 16.40
CA LEU A 358 1.47 -11.73 16.84
C LEU A 358 1.33 -11.57 18.38
N GLY A 359 0.13 -11.20 18.85
CA GLY A 359 -0.21 -11.18 20.27
C GLY A 359 -0.86 -9.88 20.75
N GLN A 360 -0.35 -9.34 21.87
CA GLN A 360 -0.90 -8.13 22.48
C GLN A 360 -0.62 -6.87 21.65
N ILE A 361 -1.56 -5.92 21.71
CA ILE A 361 -1.36 -4.54 21.23
C ILE A 361 -0.81 -3.74 22.40
N ASN A 362 0.44 -3.32 22.33
CA ASN A 362 1.10 -2.46 23.30
C ASN A 362 1.57 -1.11 22.72
N PHE A 363 1.34 -0.83 21.44
CA PHE A 363 1.38 0.54 20.91
C PHE A 363 0.15 1.32 21.40
N LEU A 364 0.35 2.46 22.07
CA LEU A 364 -0.70 3.30 22.67
C LEU A 364 -1.72 2.58 23.58
N ASN A 365 -1.34 1.41 24.13
CA ASN A 365 -2.23 0.58 24.92
C ASN A 365 -1.48 -0.12 26.08
N GLY A 366 -2.07 -0.08 27.28
CA GLY A 366 -1.44 -0.47 28.53
C GLY A 366 -0.27 0.42 28.94
N ILE A 367 0.45 0.01 29.99
CA ILE A 367 1.51 0.81 30.61
C ILE A 367 2.68 1.13 29.65
N MET A 368 3.01 0.24 28.70
CA MET A 368 4.05 0.51 27.69
C MET A 368 3.56 1.35 26.50
N GLY A 369 2.27 1.74 26.47
CA GLY A 369 1.64 2.44 25.37
C GLY A 369 2.33 3.74 24.94
N ILE A 370 2.75 4.56 25.90
CA ILE A 370 3.44 5.83 25.63
C ILE A 370 4.88 5.62 25.18
N ALA A 371 5.64 4.77 25.87
CA ALA A 371 7.02 4.44 25.51
C ALA A 371 7.14 3.92 24.07
N ASN A 372 6.29 2.95 23.70
CA ASN A 372 6.20 2.44 22.33
C ASN A 372 5.84 3.56 21.34
N ALA A 373 4.84 4.40 21.65
CA ALA A 373 4.45 5.49 20.77
C ALA A 373 5.53 6.55 20.59
N GLN A 374 6.29 6.91 21.63
CA GLN A 374 7.43 7.83 21.54
C GLN A 374 8.51 7.29 20.59
N ARG A 375 8.80 5.98 20.64
CA ARG A 375 9.75 5.31 19.74
C ARG A 375 9.23 5.32 18.30
N THR A 376 7.94 5.05 18.08
CA THR A 376 7.28 5.20 16.77
C THR A 376 7.36 6.63 16.22
N LEU A 377 7.13 7.66 17.04
CA LEU A 377 7.22 9.07 16.61
C LEU A 377 8.64 9.45 16.18
N ASP A 378 9.68 8.93 16.84
CA ASP A 378 11.07 9.19 16.45
C ASP A 378 11.44 8.47 15.15
N TYR A 379 10.95 7.24 14.95
CA TYR A 379 11.05 6.54 13.68
C TYR A 379 10.32 7.26 12.53
N ILE A 380 9.13 7.81 12.77
CA ILE A 380 8.41 8.66 11.82
C ILE A 380 9.21 9.92 11.48
N ARG A 381 9.84 10.57 12.48
CA ARG A 381 10.78 11.69 12.29
C ARG A 381 11.96 11.28 11.40
N ILE A 382 12.63 10.17 11.71
CA ILE A 382 13.82 9.68 10.98
C ILE A 382 13.48 9.34 9.52
N ILE A 383 12.37 8.63 9.27
CA ILE A 383 11.88 8.36 7.91
C ILE A 383 11.59 9.68 7.18
N THR A 384 10.88 10.60 7.82
CA THR A 384 10.52 11.90 7.22
C THR A 384 11.76 12.72 6.85
N GLN A 385 12.75 12.76 7.73
CA GLN A 385 14.04 13.43 7.51
C GLN A 385 14.78 12.85 6.29
N PHE A 386 14.67 11.55 6.03
CA PHE A 386 15.24 10.94 4.82
C PHE A 386 14.43 11.26 3.55
N ILE A 387 13.13 10.96 3.55
CA ILE A 387 12.30 10.99 2.32
C ILE A 387 12.01 12.41 1.81
N SER A 388 12.18 13.42 2.67
CA SER A 388 11.95 14.83 2.35
C SER A 388 13.15 15.54 1.75
N GLN A 389 14.27 14.83 1.51
CA GLN A 389 15.41 15.39 0.79
C GLN A 389 15.08 15.52 -0.72
N PRO A 390 15.68 16.49 -1.45
CA PRO A 390 15.47 16.68 -2.88
C PRO A 390 15.66 15.40 -3.72
N GLU A 391 16.58 14.53 -3.31
CA GLU A 391 16.90 13.24 -3.91
C GLU A 391 15.71 12.24 -3.92
N TYR A 392 14.74 12.38 -3.00
CA TYR A 392 13.67 11.39 -2.79
C TYR A 392 12.23 11.94 -2.88
N GLN A 393 12.04 13.25 -2.64
CA GLN A 393 10.70 13.88 -2.55
C GLN A 393 9.81 13.67 -3.80
N ASP A 394 10.40 13.61 -5.00
CA ASP A 394 9.67 13.44 -6.26
C ASP A 394 9.12 12.01 -6.42
N VAL A 395 9.67 11.03 -5.69
CA VAL A 395 9.28 9.62 -5.72
C VAL A 395 8.32 9.30 -4.56
N VAL A 396 8.70 9.68 -3.33
CA VAL A 396 7.94 9.38 -2.12
C VAL A 396 6.91 10.49 -1.88
N GLN A 397 5.81 10.43 -2.61
CA GLN A 397 4.75 11.44 -2.57
C GLN A 397 3.68 11.16 -1.49
N MET A 398 3.73 9.98 -0.85
CA MET A 398 2.85 9.57 0.25
C MET A 398 3.65 8.82 1.33
N PHE A 399 3.27 9.01 2.60
CA PHE A 399 3.79 8.27 3.75
C PHE A 399 2.62 7.77 4.61
N GLY A 400 2.34 6.47 4.56
CA GLY A 400 1.51 5.76 5.54
C GLY A 400 2.23 5.72 6.88
N VAL A 401 1.75 6.49 7.85
CA VAL A 401 2.48 6.71 9.12
C VAL A 401 2.25 5.60 10.14
N ILE A 402 1.20 4.80 9.98
CA ILE A 402 0.97 3.55 10.70
C ILE A 402 -0.05 2.69 9.95
N ASN A 403 0.26 1.42 9.74
CA ASN A 403 -0.67 0.46 9.16
C ASN A 403 -1.69 -0.07 10.19
N GLU A 404 -2.96 -0.21 9.82
CA GLU A 404 -3.98 -1.00 10.56
C GLU A 404 -4.12 -0.82 12.08
N ALA A 405 -3.72 0.31 12.65
CA ALA A 405 -3.83 0.57 14.10
C ALA A 405 -5.27 0.36 14.61
N ARG A 406 -5.50 -0.64 15.48
CA ARG A 406 -6.86 -1.05 15.89
C ARG A 406 -7.48 -0.05 16.85
N LEU A 407 -8.20 0.92 16.28
CA LEU A 407 -8.89 2.00 17.00
C LEU A 407 -9.83 1.50 18.10
N ALA A 408 -10.47 0.35 17.90
CA ALA A 408 -11.33 -0.30 18.90
C ALA A 408 -10.62 -0.73 20.20
N VAL A 409 -9.27 -0.84 20.18
CA VAL A 409 -8.45 -1.15 21.36
C VAL A 409 -7.68 0.09 21.85
N ILE A 410 -7.06 0.81 20.92
CA ILE A 410 -6.22 1.99 21.22
C ILE A 410 -7.06 3.19 21.72
N GLY A 411 -8.28 3.34 21.21
CA GLY A 411 -9.15 4.50 21.46
C GLY A 411 -8.99 5.62 20.43
N ARG A 412 -10.12 6.17 19.97
CA ARG A 412 -10.15 7.25 18.96
C ARG A 412 -9.45 8.54 19.44
N PRO A 413 -9.59 9.03 20.69
CA PRO A 413 -8.87 10.21 21.16
C PRO A 413 -7.34 10.04 21.17
N GLN A 414 -6.86 8.87 21.63
CA GLN A 414 -5.44 8.52 21.72
C GLN A 414 -4.80 8.51 20.32
N LEU A 415 -5.44 7.82 19.37
CA LEU A 415 -4.97 7.74 17.99
C LEU A 415 -5.06 9.09 17.26
N THR A 416 -6.09 9.90 17.55
CA THR A 416 -6.22 11.26 16.98
C THR A 416 -5.14 12.20 17.49
N ALA A 417 -4.82 12.16 18.78
CA ALA A 417 -3.72 12.93 19.37
C ALA A 417 -2.35 12.50 18.80
N PHE A 418 -2.13 11.19 18.60
CA PHE A 418 -0.95 10.67 17.90
C PHE A 418 -0.87 11.18 16.46
N TYR A 419 -1.95 11.12 15.67
CA TYR A 419 -1.97 11.64 14.31
C TYR A 419 -1.75 13.17 14.24
N LEU A 420 -2.22 13.93 15.22
CA LEU A 420 -1.93 15.36 15.32
C LEU A 420 -0.45 15.61 15.69
N GLU A 421 0.15 14.82 16.56
CA GLU A 421 1.60 14.92 16.87
C GLU A 421 2.47 14.53 15.67
N VAL A 422 2.08 13.47 14.93
CA VAL A 422 2.70 13.10 13.65
C VAL A 422 2.60 14.23 12.62
N HIS A 423 1.45 14.91 12.54
CA HIS A 423 1.29 16.09 11.66
C HIS A 423 2.26 17.21 12.04
N LYS A 424 2.38 17.56 13.34
CA LYS A 424 3.35 18.54 13.85
C LYS A 424 4.78 18.16 13.48
N ILE A 425 5.18 16.90 13.68
CA ILE A 425 6.54 16.41 13.37
C ILE A 425 6.81 16.52 11.86
N ILE A 426 5.93 15.95 11.03
CA ILE A 426 6.15 15.88 9.58
C ILE A 426 6.18 17.28 8.97
N ARG A 427 5.23 18.15 9.33
CA ARG A 427 5.16 19.52 8.80
C ARG A 427 6.17 20.47 9.47
N GLY A 428 6.67 20.14 10.65
CA GLY A 428 7.82 20.82 11.27
C GLY A 428 9.14 20.56 10.53
N ILE A 429 9.31 19.38 9.92
CA ILE A 429 10.44 19.07 9.04
C ILE A 429 10.23 19.63 7.63
N THR A 430 9.02 19.46 7.07
CA THR A 430 8.76 19.66 5.63
C THR A 430 8.21 21.05 5.26
N GLY A 431 7.62 21.76 6.22
CA GLY A 431 6.78 22.94 5.98
C GLY A 431 5.32 22.56 5.68
N MET A 432 4.51 23.57 5.33
CA MET A 432 3.08 23.43 4.98
C MET A 432 2.85 23.79 3.50
N GLY A 433 1.91 23.11 2.86
CA GLY A 433 1.38 23.44 1.52
C GLY A 433 1.93 22.59 0.37
N GLU A 434 1.44 22.83 -0.86
CA GLU A 434 1.83 22.04 -2.04
C GLU A 434 3.36 21.99 -2.23
N GLY A 435 3.90 20.80 -2.49
CA GLY A 435 5.34 20.55 -2.62
C GLY A 435 6.13 20.51 -1.31
N LYS A 436 5.50 20.64 -0.13
CA LYS A 436 6.17 20.54 1.18
C LYS A 436 6.10 19.12 1.74
N GLY A 437 6.96 18.25 1.21
CA GLY A 437 7.02 16.83 1.62
C GLY A 437 5.76 16.03 1.28
N PRO A 438 5.67 14.77 1.74
CA PRO A 438 4.63 13.83 1.32
C PRO A 438 3.24 14.16 1.87
N TYR A 439 2.22 13.55 1.27
CA TYR A 439 0.92 13.36 1.90
C TYR A 439 1.03 12.38 3.08
N ILE A 440 0.34 12.68 4.19
CA ILE A 440 0.32 11.84 5.39
C ILE A 440 -0.88 10.90 5.27
N SER A 441 -0.66 9.60 5.07
CA SER A 441 -1.74 8.60 5.00
C SER A 441 -1.97 7.97 6.38
N ILE A 442 -3.23 7.91 6.81
CA ILE A 442 -3.66 7.31 8.08
C ILE A 442 -4.70 6.22 7.82
N HIS A 443 -4.56 5.04 8.43
CA HIS A 443 -5.56 3.97 8.29
C HIS A 443 -6.84 4.28 9.09
N ASP A 444 -8.00 3.87 8.56
CA ASP A 444 -9.34 4.12 9.14
C ASP A 444 -9.64 3.39 10.47
N GLY A 445 -8.68 2.60 10.95
CA GLY A 445 -8.73 1.87 12.22
C GLY A 445 -9.83 0.81 12.32
N PHE A 446 -10.39 0.40 11.17
CA PHE A 446 -11.54 -0.49 11.00
C PHE A 446 -12.91 0.08 11.45
N ASP A 447 -12.94 1.29 12.03
CA ASP A 447 -14.17 1.98 12.45
C ASP A 447 -15.07 2.29 11.22
N GLY A 448 -14.45 2.50 10.06
CA GLY A 448 -15.10 2.73 8.78
C GLY A 448 -15.21 4.21 8.41
N LEU A 449 -15.13 4.47 7.10
CA LEU A 449 -14.87 5.78 6.51
C LEU A 449 -15.71 6.95 7.03
N SER A 450 -17.03 6.79 7.20
CA SER A 450 -17.92 7.89 7.62
C SER A 450 -17.67 8.36 9.07
N LYS A 451 -16.99 7.56 9.90
CA LYS A 451 -16.55 7.95 11.26
C LYS A 451 -15.36 8.92 11.28
N TRP A 452 -14.76 9.18 10.12
CA TRP A 452 -13.65 10.11 9.95
C TRP A 452 -14.08 11.44 9.30
N ALA A 453 -15.35 11.61 8.95
CA ALA A 453 -15.87 12.87 8.40
C ALA A 453 -15.52 14.06 9.32
N GLY A 454 -14.94 15.12 8.76
CA GLY A 454 -14.48 16.29 9.52
C GLY A 454 -13.24 16.06 10.41
N PHE A 455 -12.44 15.01 10.20
CA PHE A 455 -11.19 14.79 10.93
C PHE A 455 -10.19 15.96 10.76
N LEU A 456 -9.68 16.47 11.89
CA LEU A 456 -8.69 17.57 12.00
C LEU A 456 -8.80 18.64 10.89
N PRO A 457 -9.91 19.41 10.81
CA PRO A 457 -10.16 20.32 9.68
C PRO A 457 -9.05 21.37 9.56
N GLY A 458 -8.47 21.52 8.37
CA GLY A 458 -7.31 22.39 8.10
C GLY A 458 -5.95 21.68 8.17
N SER A 459 -5.91 20.37 8.46
CA SER A 459 -4.67 19.58 8.46
C SER A 459 -4.08 19.44 7.04
N ASP A 460 -2.88 19.98 6.83
CA ASP A 460 -2.22 19.99 5.51
C ASP A 460 -1.95 18.58 4.97
N ARG A 461 -2.67 18.23 3.89
CA ARG A 461 -2.46 17.04 3.04
C ARG A 461 -2.41 15.72 3.82
N VAL A 462 -3.54 15.39 4.44
CA VAL A 462 -3.81 14.08 5.04
C VAL A 462 -4.67 13.23 4.08
N ILE A 463 -4.39 11.93 4.01
CA ILE A 463 -5.15 10.92 3.27
C ILE A 463 -5.75 9.93 4.27
N LEU A 464 -6.99 9.50 4.04
CA LEU A 464 -7.59 8.36 4.72
C LEU A 464 -7.36 7.10 3.90
N ASP A 465 -6.78 6.10 4.54
CA ASP A 465 -6.53 4.77 4.00
C ASP A 465 -7.53 3.77 4.56
N THR A 466 -7.99 2.82 3.74
CA THR A 466 -8.98 1.82 4.13
C THR A 466 -8.73 0.52 3.38
N HIS A 467 -8.93 -0.63 4.05
CA HIS A 467 -8.54 -1.95 3.55
C HIS A 467 -9.77 -2.85 3.29
N PRO A 468 -10.53 -2.63 2.21
CA PRO A 468 -11.73 -3.41 1.89
C PRO A 468 -11.44 -4.86 1.43
N TYR A 469 -11.80 -5.82 2.29
CA TYR A 469 -11.76 -7.27 2.01
C TYR A 469 -13.11 -7.95 2.28
N PHE A 470 -13.41 -9.03 1.56
CA PHE A 470 -14.55 -9.93 1.86
C PHE A 470 -14.12 -11.25 2.51
N ALA A 471 -12.89 -11.71 2.27
CA ALA A 471 -12.30 -12.91 2.87
C ALA A 471 -12.53 -12.98 4.40
N PHE A 472 -12.13 -11.92 5.11
CA PHE A 472 -12.10 -11.89 6.57
C PHE A 472 -13.44 -11.46 7.21
N SER A 473 -14.56 -11.66 6.51
CA SER A 473 -15.90 -11.33 7.02
C SER A 473 -16.49 -12.38 7.97
N GLY A 474 -15.85 -13.55 8.10
CA GLY A 474 -16.35 -14.71 8.86
C GLY A 474 -17.56 -15.40 8.23
N ALA A 475 -18.02 -14.94 7.06
CA ALA A 475 -19.08 -15.58 6.29
C ALA A 475 -18.48 -16.67 5.37
N PRO A 476 -19.21 -17.77 5.09
CA PRO A 476 -18.68 -18.89 4.32
C PRO A 476 -18.57 -18.62 2.81
N ASN A 477 -19.12 -17.51 2.32
CA ASN A 477 -18.93 -16.98 0.97
C ASN A 477 -19.13 -17.99 -0.17
N ASP A 478 -20.07 -18.93 0.01
CA ASP A 478 -20.34 -20.06 -0.90
C ASP A 478 -20.92 -19.66 -2.28
N ALA A 479 -21.28 -18.39 -2.48
CA ALA A 479 -21.90 -17.93 -3.71
C ALA A 479 -20.95 -18.14 -4.93
N PRO A 480 -21.43 -18.76 -6.02
CA PRO A 480 -20.56 -19.15 -7.12
C PRO A 480 -20.05 -17.95 -7.92
N ILE A 481 -18.73 -17.83 -8.02
CA ILE A 481 -18.05 -16.83 -8.86
C ILE A 481 -17.93 -17.28 -10.32
N ALA A 482 -17.84 -18.60 -10.57
CA ALA A 482 -17.71 -19.23 -11.89
C ALA A 482 -19.07 -19.43 -12.59
N THR A 483 -19.76 -18.33 -12.89
CA THR A 483 -21.16 -18.29 -13.36
C THR A 483 -21.33 -17.97 -14.86
N GLY A 484 -20.23 -17.75 -15.58
CA GLY A 484 -20.21 -17.48 -17.02
C GLY A 484 -18.94 -16.74 -17.44
N GLU A 485 -18.72 -16.65 -18.75
CA GLU A 485 -17.55 -15.97 -19.34
C GLU A 485 -17.85 -14.54 -19.82
N ASP A 486 -19.13 -14.17 -19.98
CA ASP A 486 -19.56 -12.84 -20.41
C ASP A 486 -19.78 -11.87 -19.24
N ASP A 487 -19.57 -10.57 -19.50
CA ASP A 487 -19.64 -9.47 -18.53
C ASP A 487 -20.98 -9.31 -17.78
N ALA A 488 -22.05 -9.95 -18.25
CA ALA A 488 -23.39 -9.91 -17.66
C ALA A 488 -23.69 -11.09 -16.71
N ARG A 489 -22.86 -12.14 -16.73
CA ARG A 489 -23.00 -13.32 -15.85
C ARG A 489 -21.76 -13.59 -14.98
N ALA A 490 -20.57 -13.32 -15.50
CA ALA A 490 -19.31 -13.60 -14.83
C ALA A 490 -19.22 -12.96 -13.44
N GLY A 491 -18.86 -13.75 -12.43
CA GLY A 491 -18.63 -13.30 -11.06
C GLY A 491 -19.83 -13.45 -10.12
N GLY A 492 -21.02 -13.77 -10.64
CA GLY A 492 -22.21 -13.99 -9.82
C GLY A 492 -22.60 -12.71 -9.05
N PRO A 493 -22.83 -12.79 -7.72
CA PRO A 493 -23.17 -11.60 -6.93
C PRO A 493 -21.97 -10.71 -6.61
N TRP A 494 -20.74 -11.26 -6.62
CA TRP A 494 -19.54 -10.60 -6.09
C TRP A 494 -19.21 -9.24 -6.73
N PRO A 495 -19.29 -9.06 -8.07
CA PRO A 495 -19.08 -7.75 -8.68
C PRO A 495 -20.07 -6.70 -8.18
N LYS A 496 -21.35 -7.08 -7.99
CA LYS A 496 -22.35 -6.13 -7.50
C LYS A 496 -22.12 -5.80 -6.02
N GLN A 497 -21.80 -6.80 -5.21
CA GLN A 497 -21.51 -6.63 -3.78
C GLN A 497 -20.30 -5.72 -3.54
N ALA A 498 -19.23 -5.84 -4.33
CA ALA A 498 -18.09 -4.92 -4.29
C ALA A 498 -18.50 -3.45 -4.53
N CYS A 499 -19.27 -3.22 -5.59
CA CYS A 499 -19.78 -1.90 -5.95
C CYS A 499 -20.74 -1.32 -4.90
N ASP A 500 -21.65 -2.14 -4.35
CA ASP A 500 -22.62 -1.74 -3.32
C ASP A 500 -21.91 -1.39 -2.00
N ALA A 501 -20.93 -2.19 -1.56
CA ALA A 501 -20.27 -2.04 -0.27
C ALA A 501 -19.26 -0.88 -0.22
N TRP A 502 -18.50 -0.66 -1.30
CA TRP A 502 -17.35 0.25 -1.29
C TRP A 502 -17.56 1.51 -2.13
N GLY A 503 -18.37 1.44 -3.20
CA GLY A 503 -18.52 2.53 -4.16
C GLY A 503 -19.12 3.80 -3.56
N SER A 504 -20.20 3.68 -2.76
CA SER A 504 -20.82 4.86 -2.15
C SER A 504 -20.04 5.39 -0.94
N SER A 505 -19.47 4.50 -0.12
CA SER A 505 -18.74 4.84 1.11
C SER A 505 -17.42 5.56 0.82
N ILE A 506 -16.70 5.18 -0.24
CA ILE A 506 -15.48 5.90 -0.67
C ILE A 506 -15.80 7.26 -1.28
N ASN A 507 -16.84 7.39 -2.12
CA ASN A 507 -17.22 8.72 -2.67
C ASN A 507 -17.81 9.67 -1.60
N GLU A 508 -18.48 9.13 -0.58
CA GLU A 508 -18.90 9.86 0.62
C GLU A 508 -17.69 10.35 1.43
N SER A 509 -16.76 9.45 1.76
CA SER A 509 -15.50 9.80 2.41
C SER A 509 -14.73 10.89 1.67
N ARG A 510 -14.69 10.82 0.34
CA ARG A 510 -14.01 11.84 -0.48
C ARG A 510 -14.65 13.22 -0.42
N SER A 511 -15.94 13.27 -0.13
CA SER A 511 -16.67 14.52 0.08
C SER A 511 -16.45 15.06 1.51
N ASP A 512 -16.48 14.17 2.50
CA ASP A 512 -16.73 14.54 3.90
C ASP A 512 -15.48 14.41 4.81
N PHE A 513 -14.43 13.68 4.38
CA PHE A 513 -13.07 13.67 4.96
C PHE A 513 -12.09 14.48 4.12
N GLY A 514 -11.95 14.16 2.83
CA GLY A 514 -10.87 14.64 1.97
C GLY A 514 -10.31 13.55 1.07
N VAL A 515 -9.01 13.53 0.79
CA VAL A 515 -8.43 12.47 -0.05
C VAL A 515 -8.58 11.11 0.65
N THR A 516 -9.24 10.15 -0.01
CA THR A 516 -9.42 8.77 0.48
C THR A 516 -9.03 7.77 -0.60
N VAL A 517 -8.22 6.78 -0.22
CA VAL A 517 -7.73 5.70 -1.10
C VAL A 517 -8.00 4.33 -0.49
N ALA A 518 -8.03 3.28 -1.31
CA ALA A 518 -7.98 1.90 -0.82
C ALA A 518 -6.52 1.39 -0.91
N GLY A 519 -5.74 1.55 0.16
CA GLY A 519 -4.34 1.12 0.25
C GLY A 519 -4.16 -0.39 0.23
N GLU A 520 -5.22 -1.16 0.47
CA GLU A 520 -5.24 -2.60 0.26
C GLU A 520 -6.60 -3.12 -0.21
N PHE A 521 -6.59 -3.99 -1.22
CA PHE A 521 -7.69 -4.90 -1.56
C PHE A 521 -7.14 -6.06 -2.38
N SER A 522 -7.87 -7.18 -2.49
CA SER A 522 -7.43 -8.32 -3.31
C SER A 522 -8.61 -8.97 -4.04
N ASN A 523 -8.35 -10.06 -4.77
CA ASN A 523 -9.44 -10.92 -5.27
C ASN A 523 -9.95 -11.90 -4.20
N GLY A 524 -9.54 -11.73 -2.94
CA GLY A 524 -9.98 -12.48 -1.76
C GLY A 524 -11.45 -12.23 -1.43
N TYR A 525 -12.33 -12.80 -2.24
CA TYR A 525 -13.75 -12.96 -1.93
C TYR A 525 -13.99 -14.10 -0.92
N ASN A 526 -13.01 -15.01 -0.79
CA ASN A 526 -12.94 -16.04 0.24
C ASN A 526 -11.55 -16.02 0.93
N ASP A 527 -11.43 -16.72 2.06
CA ASP A 527 -10.23 -16.83 2.88
C ASP A 527 -9.40 -18.11 2.64
N CYS A 528 -9.49 -18.69 1.43
CA CYS A 528 -8.63 -19.79 1.04
C CYS A 528 -7.23 -19.30 0.60
N GLY A 529 -6.20 -19.83 1.26
CA GLY A 529 -4.80 -19.71 0.89
C GLY A 529 -3.90 -20.31 1.96
N LEU A 530 -2.74 -20.85 1.58
CA LEU A 530 -1.80 -21.41 2.56
C LEU A 530 -1.37 -20.32 3.56
N PHE A 531 -1.67 -20.55 4.84
CA PHE A 531 -1.42 -19.63 5.95
C PHE A 531 -2.09 -18.25 5.84
N LEU A 532 -3.10 -18.08 4.98
CA LEU A 532 -3.80 -16.79 4.79
C LEU A 532 -4.51 -16.32 6.07
N THR A 533 -5.09 -17.24 6.83
CA THR A 533 -5.66 -16.99 8.16
C THR A 533 -4.64 -17.23 9.30
N GLY A 534 -3.34 -17.16 9.00
CA GLY A 534 -2.23 -17.44 9.91
C GLY A 534 -1.70 -18.88 9.81
N VAL A 535 -0.51 -19.12 10.40
CA VAL A 535 0.07 -20.47 10.49
C VAL A 535 -0.75 -21.29 11.48
N GLY A 536 -1.31 -22.40 11.00
CA GLY A 536 -2.30 -23.20 11.76
C GLY A 536 -3.72 -22.62 11.76
N GLY A 537 -3.98 -21.54 11.02
CA GLY A 537 -5.31 -20.94 10.89
C GLY A 537 -6.34 -21.82 10.18
N SER A 538 -7.60 -21.73 10.61
CA SER A 538 -8.77 -22.31 9.93
C SER A 538 -9.37 -21.32 8.94
N GLN A 539 -10.17 -21.81 7.99
CA GLN A 539 -10.85 -21.02 6.96
C GLN A 539 -12.35 -20.98 7.25
N SER A 540 -12.99 -19.89 6.87
CA SER A 540 -14.44 -19.67 6.97
C SER A 540 -15.17 -20.23 5.75
N PHE A 541 -14.52 -20.22 4.58
CA PHE A 541 -15.10 -20.65 3.30
C PHE A 541 -15.64 -22.08 3.30
N GLY A 542 -16.89 -22.28 2.88
CA GLY A 542 -17.56 -23.59 2.92
C GLY A 542 -17.23 -24.54 1.74
N GLY A 543 -16.42 -24.10 0.78
CA GLY A 543 -16.04 -24.88 -0.42
C GLY A 543 -14.62 -25.45 -0.42
N ASP A 544 -14.20 -26.03 -1.55
CA ASP A 544 -12.87 -26.64 -1.71
C ASP A 544 -11.74 -25.58 -1.74
N CYS A 545 -11.09 -25.30 -0.61
CA CYS A 545 -9.90 -24.45 -0.60
C CYS A 545 -8.72 -25.04 -1.39
N LYS A 546 -8.65 -26.36 -1.66
CA LYS A 546 -7.62 -26.92 -2.55
C LYS A 546 -7.86 -26.59 -4.03
N PHE A 547 -9.05 -26.08 -4.39
CA PHE A 547 -9.28 -25.46 -5.70
C PHE A 547 -8.71 -24.04 -5.73
N TRP A 548 -8.86 -23.28 -4.66
CA TRP A 548 -8.35 -21.90 -4.57
C TRP A 548 -6.83 -21.84 -4.36
N GLU A 549 -6.23 -22.81 -3.64
CA GLU A 549 -4.77 -22.98 -3.48
C GLU A 549 -4.02 -23.43 -4.76
N ASP A 550 -4.72 -23.65 -5.89
CA ASP A 550 -4.11 -24.10 -7.14
C ASP A 550 -4.84 -23.53 -8.38
N SER A 551 -4.35 -22.40 -8.88
CA SER A 551 -4.90 -21.74 -10.06
C SER A 551 -4.72 -22.49 -11.38
N SER A 552 -3.99 -23.61 -11.41
CA SER A 552 -3.96 -24.50 -12.58
C SER A 552 -5.30 -25.21 -12.78
N ARG A 553 -6.08 -25.40 -11.70
CA ARG A 553 -7.43 -26.00 -11.71
C ARG A 553 -8.50 -25.05 -12.26
N TRP A 554 -8.23 -23.75 -12.43
CA TRP A 554 -9.24 -22.74 -12.75
C TRP A 554 -9.56 -22.70 -14.25
N ASP A 555 -10.84 -22.89 -14.58
CA ASP A 555 -11.37 -22.82 -15.94
C ASP A 555 -11.62 -21.37 -16.41
N ALA A 556 -12.13 -21.22 -17.64
CA ALA A 556 -12.44 -19.92 -18.21
C ALA A 556 -13.54 -19.16 -17.43
N SER A 557 -14.58 -19.88 -16.97
CA SER A 557 -15.67 -19.31 -16.15
C SER A 557 -15.17 -18.76 -14.81
N THR A 558 -14.31 -19.52 -14.13
CA THR A 558 -13.66 -19.09 -12.87
C THR A 558 -12.81 -17.84 -13.09
N LYS A 559 -11.96 -17.83 -14.12
CA LYS A 559 -11.06 -16.72 -14.44
C LYS A 559 -11.83 -15.46 -14.87
N ALA A 560 -12.89 -15.61 -15.67
CA ALA A 560 -13.79 -14.52 -16.03
C ALA A 560 -14.51 -13.96 -14.79
N GLY A 561 -14.96 -14.81 -13.86
CA GLY A 561 -15.61 -14.39 -12.62
C GLY A 561 -14.70 -13.62 -11.66
N VAL A 562 -13.49 -14.13 -11.43
CA VAL A 562 -12.45 -13.42 -10.65
C VAL A 562 -12.11 -12.07 -11.30
N ARG A 563 -11.99 -12.02 -12.64
CA ARG A 563 -11.76 -10.77 -13.38
C ARG A 563 -12.93 -9.79 -13.29
N ALA A 564 -14.17 -10.28 -13.32
CA ALA A 564 -15.36 -9.44 -13.17
C ALA A 564 -15.46 -8.84 -11.77
N PHE A 565 -15.06 -9.59 -10.74
CA PHE A 565 -14.92 -9.10 -9.37
C PHE A 565 -13.82 -8.03 -9.28
N ALA A 566 -12.61 -8.32 -9.76
CA ALA A 566 -11.48 -7.39 -9.77
C ALA A 566 -11.84 -6.03 -10.40
N LEU A 567 -12.49 -6.05 -11.56
CA LEU A 567 -12.92 -4.83 -12.28
C LEU A 567 -13.95 -4.01 -11.51
N ALA A 568 -14.86 -4.65 -10.78
CA ALA A 568 -15.85 -3.98 -9.95
C ALA A 568 -15.21 -3.36 -8.69
N SER A 569 -14.31 -4.09 -8.03
CA SER A 569 -13.51 -3.59 -6.91
C SER A 569 -12.73 -2.32 -7.28
N MET A 570 -12.00 -2.36 -8.40
CA MET A 570 -11.22 -1.24 -8.92
C MET A 570 -12.07 0.01 -9.23
N ASP A 571 -13.26 -0.16 -9.82
CA ASP A 571 -14.16 0.95 -10.14
C ASP A 571 -14.77 1.58 -8.87
N ALA A 572 -15.20 0.73 -7.93
CA ALA A 572 -15.76 1.13 -6.66
C ALA A 572 -14.76 1.95 -5.82
N MET A 573 -13.50 1.51 -5.78
CA MET A 573 -12.45 2.15 -4.98
C MET A 573 -11.88 3.41 -5.61
N ARG A 574 -11.90 3.51 -6.96
CA ARG A 574 -11.37 4.61 -7.80
C ARG A 574 -9.85 4.81 -7.76
N ASP A 575 -9.29 4.95 -6.56
CA ASP A 575 -7.87 5.15 -6.24
C ASP A 575 -7.45 4.01 -5.30
N TRP A 576 -6.62 3.07 -5.81
CA TRP A 576 -6.42 1.78 -5.15
C TRP A 576 -5.01 1.23 -5.26
N PHE A 577 -4.64 0.38 -4.30
CA PHE A 577 -3.43 -0.44 -4.30
C PHE A 577 -3.80 -1.91 -4.02
N PHE A 578 -3.52 -2.82 -4.94
CA PHE A 578 -3.85 -4.25 -4.77
C PHE A 578 -2.84 -4.95 -3.85
N TRP A 579 -3.33 -5.75 -2.89
CA TRP A 579 -2.56 -6.62 -2.00
C TRP A 579 -2.48 -8.04 -2.60
N THR A 580 -1.34 -8.49 -3.13
CA THR A 580 -0.03 -7.82 -3.33
C THR A 580 0.44 -7.98 -4.79
N TRP A 581 1.55 -7.35 -5.18
CA TRP A 581 2.13 -7.53 -6.52
C TRP A 581 2.34 -9.00 -6.87
N LYS A 582 2.97 -9.77 -5.98
CA LYS A 582 3.13 -11.22 -6.13
C LYS A 582 3.25 -11.94 -4.79
N ILE A 583 2.82 -13.19 -4.80
CA ILE A 583 2.99 -14.17 -3.73
C ILE A 583 4.15 -15.09 -4.11
N GLY A 584 5.01 -15.44 -3.15
CA GLY A 584 6.08 -16.42 -3.30
C GLY A 584 5.57 -17.85 -3.42
N ALA A 585 6.41 -18.74 -3.96
CA ALA A 585 6.11 -20.16 -3.97
C ALA A 585 6.19 -20.75 -2.55
N ALA A 586 5.35 -21.74 -2.28
CA ALA A 586 5.57 -22.69 -1.19
C ALA A 586 6.74 -23.65 -1.53
N ALA A 587 7.15 -24.47 -0.58
CA ALA A 587 8.26 -25.42 -0.73
C ALA A 587 8.06 -26.49 -1.84
N ASP A 588 6.86 -26.59 -2.40
CA ASP A 588 6.52 -27.43 -3.56
C ASP A 588 6.64 -26.70 -4.92
N GLY A 589 7.03 -25.42 -4.92
CA GLY A 589 7.13 -24.58 -6.11
C GLY A 589 5.82 -23.90 -6.53
N VAL A 590 4.71 -24.11 -5.82
CA VAL A 590 3.39 -23.58 -6.19
C VAL A 590 3.06 -22.31 -5.41
N VAL A 591 2.48 -21.31 -6.08
CA VAL A 591 1.88 -20.14 -5.42
C VAL A 591 0.55 -20.54 -4.79
N ARG A 592 0.51 -20.64 -3.45
CA ARG A 592 -0.63 -21.20 -2.70
C ARG A 592 -1.69 -20.19 -2.25
N SER A 593 -1.58 -18.93 -2.66
CA SER A 593 -2.60 -17.88 -2.42
C SER A 593 -2.90 -17.05 -3.69
N PRO A 594 -3.39 -17.65 -4.79
CA PRO A 594 -3.44 -17.01 -6.13
C PRO A 594 -4.39 -15.81 -6.24
N LEU A 595 -5.42 -15.72 -5.39
CA LEU A 595 -6.33 -14.56 -5.31
C LEU A 595 -5.62 -13.27 -4.84
N TRP A 596 -4.40 -13.38 -4.30
CA TRP A 596 -3.63 -12.32 -3.66
C TRP A 596 -2.37 -11.93 -4.46
N SER A 597 -2.26 -12.37 -5.72
CA SER A 597 -1.07 -12.18 -6.56
C SER A 597 -1.43 -11.49 -7.88
N TYR A 598 -1.16 -10.19 -7.99
CA TYR A 598 -1.46 -9.40 -9.19
C TYR A 598 -0.72 -9.93 -10.43
N LYS A 599 0.58 -10.20 -10.30
CA LYS A 599 1.47 -10.74 -11.35
C LYS A 599 1.00 -12.10 -11.85
N LEU A 600 0.58 -13.00 -10.96
CA LEU A 600 0.01 -14.29 -11.36
C LEU A 600 -1.36 -14.11 -12.03
N GLY A 601 -2.17 -13.16 -11.58
CA GLY A 601 -3.46 -12.85 -12.19
C GLY A 601 -3.38 -12.24 -13.58
N LEU A 602 -2.33 -11.45 -13.86
CA LEU A 602 -1.99 -11.02 -15.22
C LEU A 602 -1.60 -12.22 -16.09
N ALA A 603 -0.65 -13.04 -15.62
CA ALA A 603 -0.13 -14.19 -16.37
C ALA A 603 -1.20 -15.26 -16.64
N GLY A 604 -2.12 -15.47 -15.69
CA GLY A 604 -3.19 -16.45 -15.76
C GLY A 604 -4.52 -15.95 -16.38
N GLY A 605 -4.60 -14.66 -16.72
CA GLY A 605 -5.72 -14.06 -17.45
C GLY A 605 -6.95 -13.66 -16.62
N TRP A 606 -6.86 -13.62 -15.28
CA TRP A 606 -7.95 -13.17 -14.40
C TRP A 606 -7.81 -11.73 -13.88
N MET A 607 -6.81 -10.98 -14.36
CA MET A 607 -6.68 -9.53 -14.12
C MET A 607 -6.74 -8.75 -15.44
N PRO A 608 -7.19 -7.47 -15.42
CA PRO A 608 -7.07 -6.61 -16.59
C PRO A 608 -5.62 -6.24 -16.87
N THR A 609 -5.21 -6.27 -18.13
CA THR A 609 -3.88 -5.79 -18.57
C THR A 609 -3.79 -4.26 -18.63
N ASP A 610 -4.92 -3.57 -18.78
CA ASP A 610 -5.07 -2.12 -18.67
C ASP A 610 -6.06 -1.83 -17.53
N PRO A 611 -5.64 -1.29 -16.38
CA PRO A 611 -6.50 -1.09 -15.21
C PRO A 611 -7.69 -0.17 -15.49
N ARG A 612 -7.61 0.70 -16.51
CA ARG A 612 -8.65 1.68 -16.84
C ARG A 612 -9.93 1.04 -17.37
N VAL A 613 -9.90 -0.23 -17.81
CA VAL A 613 -11.10 -0.95 -18.26
C VAL A 613 -12.05 -1.31 -17.10
N SER A 614 -11.67 -1.05 -15.86
CA SER A 614 -12.57 -1.04 -14.70
C SER A 614 -13.57 0.13 -14.74
N ILE A 615 -13.18 1.29 -15.28
CA ILE A 615 -13.91 2.55 -15.09
C ILE A 615 -15.33 2.47 -15.67
N GLY A 616 -16.33 2.55 -14.79
CA GLY A 616 -17.75 2.43 -15.10
C GLY A 616 -18.33 1.01 -14.99
N LYS A 617 -17.56 -0.01 -14.58
CA LYS A 617 -18.04 -1.39 -14.37
C LYS A 617 -19.22 -1.44 -13.39
N CYS A 618 -19.19 -0.65 -12.31
CA CYS A 618 -20.29 -0.57 -11.33
C CYS A 618 -21.57 -0.02 -11.97
N ALA A 619 -21.46 1.05 -12.74
CA ALA A 619 -22.60 1.64 -13.46
C ALA A 619 -23.15 0.69 -14.54
N ALA A 620 -22.28 -0.08 -15.20
CA ALA A 620 -22.66 -1.07 -16.22
C ALA A 620 -23.44 -2.25 -15.64
N ILE A 621 -23.11 -2.70 -14.42
CA ILE A 621 -23.89 -3.74 -13.69
C ILE A 621 -25.06 -3.16 -12.87
N GLY A 622 -25.44 -1.90 -13.13
CA GLY A 622 -26.64 -1.26 -12.58
C GLY A 622 -26.47 -0.65 -11.19
N VAL A 623 -25.29 -0.67 -10.58
CA VAL A 623 -25.03 0.00 -9.30
C VAL A 623 -24.83 1.49 -9.52
N ARG A 624 -25.60 2.32 -8.80
CA ARG A 624 -25.51 3.78 -8.83
C ARG A 624 -25.44 4.29 -7.39
N GLY A 625 -24.35 4.93 -7.02
CA GLY A 625 -24.13 5.51 -5.68
C GLY A 625 -23.87 7.02 -5.74
N ARG A 626 -23.62 7.62 -4.57
CA ARG A 626 -23.09 9.00 -4.45
C ARG A 626 -21.79 9.07 -5.25
N SER A 627 -21.65 10.06 -6.14
CA SER A 627 -20.41 10.32 -6.86
C SER A 627 -19.68 11.49 -6.21
N PHE A 628 -18.35 11.39 -6.08
CA PHE A 628 -17.52 12.52 -5.69
C PHE A 628 -17.24 13.36 -6.94
N GLU A 629 -17.96 14.48 -7.04
CA GLU A 629 -17.86 15.49 -8.10
C GLU A 629 -16.59 16.36 -7.97
N GLY A 630 -16.12 16.58 -6.73
CA GLY A 630 -14.97 17.41 -6.41
C GLY A 630 -15.17 18.92 -6.68
N PRO A 631 -14.08 19.71 -6.66
CA PRO A 631 -12.73 19.33 -6.24
C PRO A 631 -12.65 19.06 -4.72
N PHE A 632 -11.49 18.59 -4.24
CA PHE A 632 -11.19 18.62 -2.81
C PHE A 632 -11.04 20.06 -2.30
N SER A 633 -11.21 20.26 -0.99
CA SER A 633 -10.95 21.55 -0.34
C SER A 633 -9.47 21.93 -0.47
N ALA A 634 -9.17 23.21 -0.66
CA ALA A 634 -7.80 23.66 -0.90
C ALA A 634 -6.79 23.20 0.18
N TRP A 635 -7.16 23.23 1.46
CA TRP A 635 -6.30 22.77 2.55
C TRP A 635 -5.99 21.25 2.52
N GLN A 636 -6.89 20.42 1.99
CA GLN A 636 -6.68 18.98 1.81
C GLN A 636 -5.64 18.70 0.70
N THR A 637 -5.38 19.67 -0.18
CA THR A 637 -4.40 19.59 -1.27
C THR A 637 -3.20 20.53 -1.13
N GLY A 638 -3.04 21.19 0.02
CA GLY A 638 -1.89 22.07 0.30
C GLY A 638 -2.04 23.51 -0.22
N GLY A 639 -3.24 23.90 -0.63
CA GLY A 639 -3.60 25.28 -0.92
C GLY A 639 -4.08 26.05 0.32
N ALA A 640 -4.90 27.07 0.10
CA ALA A 640 -5.37 27.99 1.15
C ALA A 640 -6.01 27.25 2.35
N GLY A 641 -5.56 27.61 3.57
CA GLY A 641 -5.98 27.00 4.83
C GLY A 641 -5.14 25.82 5.31
N ALA A 642 -4.24 25.28 4.48
CA ALA A 642 -3.34 24.19 4.86
C ALA A 642 -2.52 24.54 6.12
N GLY A 643 -2.56 23.67 7.12
CA GLY A 643 -1.89 23.84 8.42
C GLY A 643 -2.66 24.69 9.42
N THR A 644 -3.77 25.32 9.03
CA THR A 644 -4.63 26.11 9.93
C THR A 644 -5.67 25.19 10.58
N ILE A 645 -5.19 24.26 11.41
CA ILE A 645 -6.05 23.27 12.08
C ILE A 645 -7.03 23.97 13.02
N ALA A 646 -8.30 23.57 12.98
CA ALA A 646 -9.37 24.16 13.78
C ALA A 646 -9.04 24.16 15.28
N ALA A 647 -9.16 25.34 15.91
CA ALA A 647 -8.71 25.57 17.29
C ALA A 647 -9.31 24.60 18.33
N ALA A 648 -10.57 24.17 18.13
CA ALA A 648 -11.21 23.16 18.97
C ALA A 648 -10.49 21.80 18.90
N ALA A 649 -10.13 21.33 17.70
CA ALA A 649 -9.41 20.07 17.52
C ALA A 649 -7.99 20.13 18.12
N THR A 650 -7.31 21.29 18.04
CA THR A 650 -6.02 21.47 18.72
C THR A 650 -6.16 21.60 20.24
N ALA A 651 -7.30 22.04 20.76
CA ALA A 651 -7.56 22.07 22.20
C ALA A 651 -7.93 20.68 22.77
N GLU A 652 -8.65 19.87 21.99
CA GLU A 652 -9.09 18.52 22.37
C GLU A 652 -7.96 17.47 22.24
N PHE A 653 -7.21 17.49 21.12
CA PHE A 653 -6.22 16.47 20.78
C PHE A 653 -4.76 16.96 20.80
N GLY A 654 -4.52 18.26 21.06
CA GLY A 654 -3.18 18.84 20.97
C GLY A 654 -2.21 18.43 22.09
N GLN A 655 -2.72 17.94 23.22
CA GLN A 655 -1.92 17.45 24.34
C GLN A 655 -1.22 16.13 23.96
N TRP A 656 0.12 16.12 24.10
CA TRP A 656 0.93 14.93 23.98
C TRP A 656 1.85 14.77 25.21
N PRO A 657 1.97 13.57 25.83
CA PRO A 657 1.16 12.38 25.58
C PRO A 657 -0.32 12.55 25.98
N PRO A 658 -1.23 11.68 25.49
CA PRO A 658 -2.65 11.72 25.85
C PRO A 658 -2.88 11.58 27.37
N ALA A 659 -3.85 12.32 27.92
CA ALA A 659 -4.15 12.33 29.35
C ALA A 659 -4.71 10.99 29.90
N THR A 660 -5.13 10.09 29.01
CA THR A 660 -5.61 8.73 29.32
C THR A 660 -5.12 7.76 28.25
N ILE A 661 -4.82 6.53 28.67
CA ILE A 661 -4.44 5.41 27.80
C ILE A 661 -5.30 4.20 28.17
N SER A 662 -5.75 3.44 27.19
CA SER A 662 -6.51 2.19 27.39
C SER A 662 -5.71 1.20 28.23
N HIS A 663 -6.39 0.42 29.08
CA HIS A 663 -5.75 -0.54 30.00
C HIS A 663 -4.68 0.08 30.94
N VAL A 664 -4.86 1.33 31.37
CA VAL A 664 -4.08 1.97 32.44
C VAL A 664 -5.01 2.58 33.49
N ASP A 665 -4.91 2.08 34.73
CA ASP A 665 -5.72 2.56 35.84
C ASP A 665 -5.41 4.00 36.24
N ALA A 666 -6.40 4.69 36.81
CA ALA A 666 -6.27 6.11 37.15
C ALA A 666 -5.16 6.41 38.18
N ALA A 667 -4.83 5.46 39.04
CA ALA A 667 -3.72 5.55 39.99
C ALA A 667 -2.34 5.45 39.33
N ASP A 668 -2.23 4.65 38.26
CA ASP A 668 -0.94 4.28 37.64
C ASP A 668 -0.50 5.25 36.54
N ARG A 669 -1.33 6.23 36.15
CA ARG A 669 -1.04 7.18 35.06
C ARG A 669 0.26 7.96 35.24
N THR A 670 0.69 8.21 36.47
CA THR A 670 1.96 8.88 36.78
C THR A 670 3.17 7.94 36.80
N ALA A 671 2.95 6.61 36.77
CA ALA A 671 3.97 5.58 36.73
C ALA A 671 4.17 4.95 35.33
N VAL A 672 3.27 5.25 34.38
CA VAL A 672 3.36 4.88 32.95
C VAL A 672 4.77 5.18 32.40
N PRO A 673 5.53 4.15 31.98
CA PRO A 673 6.87 4.36 31.44
C PRO A 673 6.89 5.21 30.17
N THR A 674 7.91 6.04 30.10
CA THR A 674 8.26 6.88 28.95
C THR A 674 9.76 6.74 28.66
N TYR A 675 10.12 6.98 27.41
CA TYR A 675 11.49 7.09 26.96
C TYR A 675 11.92 8.57 26.88
N THR A 676 13.22 8.81 26.79
CA THR A 676 13.82 10.15 26.73
C THR A 676 14.56 10.39 25.41
N ALA A 677 14.67 11.64 24.97
CA ALA A 677 15.26 12.03 23.68
C ALA A 677 16.76 12.39 23.79
N THR A 678 17.54 11.55 24.49
CA THR A 678 18.98 11.76 24.75
C THR A 678 19.89 10.72 24.08
N GLY A 679 19.33 9.78 23.33
CA GLY A 679 20.07 8.75 22.61
C GLY A 679 20.76 9.26 21.35
N ALA A 680 21.58 8.40 20.74
CA ALA A 680 22.05 8.63 19.38
C ALA A 680 20.88 8.52 18.38
N VAL A 681 20.90 9.33 17.32
CA VAL A 681 19.91 9.25 16.23
C VAL A 681 20.38 8.21 15.21
N PRO A 682 19.61 7.14 14.92
CA PRO A 682 19.90 6.21 13.83
C PRO A 682 19.98 6.96 12.50
N THR A 683 21.13 6.87 11.81
CA THR A 683 21.36 7.56 10.53
C THR A 683 21.03 6.64 9.36
N LEU A 684 19.90 6.90 8.71
CA LEU A 684 19.50 6.20 7.48
C LEU A 684 20.39 6.65 6.31
N THR A 685 21.43 5.87 6.00
CA THR A 685 22.36 6.16 4.91
C THR A 685 22.04 5.35 3.66
N TYR A 686 22.37 5.92 2.50
CA TYR A 686 22.57 5.11 1.31
C TYR A 686 23.93 4.40 1.44
N LEU A 687 23.90 3.11 1.77
CA LEU A 687 25.03 2.25 1.43
C LEU A 687 25.16 2.26 -0.09
N THR A 688 26.16 2.97 -0.61
CA THR A 688 26.56 2.86 -2.02
C THR A 688 26.67 1.38 -2.35
N PRO A 689 26.02 0.88 -3.40
CA PRO A 689 26.05 -0.54 -3.72
C PRO A 689 27.50 -0.96 -3.86
N ALA A 690 27.95 -1.81 -2.93
CA ALA A 690 29.29 -2.37 -2.98
C ALA A 690 29.40 -3.05 -4.34
N THR A 691 30.29 -2.54 -5.19
CA THR A 691 30.46 -3.03 -6.56
C THR A 691 30.75 -4.53 -6.48
N SER A 692 29.79 -5.35 -6.90
CA SER A 692 29.77 -6.80 -6.74
C SER A 692 30.79 -7.45 -7.68
N GLY A 693 32.05 -7.25 -7.33
CA GLY A 693 33.22 -7.46 -8.15
C GLY A 693 34.46 -7.41 -7.27
N GLY A 694 34.72 -8.52 -6.56
CA GLY A 694 35.96 -8.74 -5.83
C GLY A 694 37.15 -8.86 -6.78
N GLY A 695 37.64 -7.72 -7.28
CA GLY A 695 38.75 -7.62 -8.22
C GLY A 695 39.50 -6.30 -8.04
N ALA A 696 40.70 -6.37 -7.48
CA ALA A 696 41.49 -5.18 -7.19
C ALA A 696 41.91 -4.45 -8.48
N GLY A 697 41.65 -3.13 -8.56
CA GLY A 697 42.17 -2.24 -9.61
C GLY A 697 41.13 -1.54 -10.49
N GLY A 698 39.84 -1.89 -10.39
CA GLY A 698 38.77 -1.24 -11.18
C GLY A 698 38.26 0.05 -10.54
N ALA A 699 38.67 1.22 -11.05
CA ALA A 699 38.04 2.50 -10.68
C ALA A 699 36.67 2.63 -11.38
N GLY A 700 35.58 2.41 -10.63
CA GLY A 700 34.22 2.64 -11.11
C GLY A 700 33.94 4.13 -11.38
N PRO A 701 32.91 4.45 -12.19
CA PRO A 701 32.54 5.84 -12.49
C PRO A 701 32.19 6.58 -11.19
N THR A 702 32.91 7.67 -10.91
CA THR A 702 32.69 8.48 -9.70
C THR A 702 31.36 9.22 -9.81
N VAL A 703 30.37 8.83 -9.02
CA VAL A 703 29.10 9.56 -8.91
C VAL A 703 29.39 10.91 -8.28
N THR A 704 29.23 11.98 -9.05
CA THR A 704 29.49 13.37 -8.61
C THR A 704 28.24 14.06 -8.06
N ALA A 705 27.10 13.38 -8.06
CA ALA A 705 25.85 13.86 -7.48
C ALA A 705 25.79 13.61 -5.97
N SER A 706 25.16 14.53 -5.23
CA SER A 706 24.72 14.31 -3.85
C SER A 706 23.76 13.14 -3.78
N ILE A 707 23.89 12.29 -2.75
CA ILE A 707 23.02 11.14 -2.45
C ILE A 707 22.08 11.42 -1.25
N GLY A 708 22.03 12.68 -0.82
CA GLY A 708 21.47 13.12 0.45
C GLY A 708 22.44 12.96 1.63
N SER A 709 22.17 13.68 2.71
CA SER A 709 22.78 13.47 4.04
C SER A 709 22.11 12.34 4.83
N GLY A 710 20.92 11.90 4.39
CA GLY A 710 19.95 11.15 5.19
C GLY A 710 19.02 12.04 6.03
N TRP A 711 19.19 13.37 6.01
CA TRP A 711 18.59 14.29 6.99
C TRP A 711 18.28 15.68 6.40
N ALA A 712 17.01 15.94 6.11
CA ALA A 712 16.55 17.15 5.41
C ALA A 712 16.66 18.44 6.23
N ASN A 713 16.30 18.42 7.53
CA ASN A 713 16.39 19.57 8.41
C ASN A 713 17.69 19.54 9.24
N ALA A 714 18.73 20.21 8.72
CA ALA A 714 20.02 20.37 9.38
C ALA A 714 19.98 21.21 10.68
N GLY A 715 18.85 21.84 11.02
CA GLY A 715 18.62 22.52 12.30
C GLY A 715 18.02 21.63 13.40
N ASP A 716 17.70 20.36 13.11
CA ASP A 716 17.17 19.42 14.09
C ASP A 716 18.29 18.89 15.00
N SER A 717 18.34 19.42 16.23
CA SER A 717 19.32 19.06 17.26
C SER A 717 18.75 18.15 18.36
N LYS A 718 17.59 17.52 18.16
CA LYS A 718 16.96 16.63 19.15
C LYS A 718 17.69 15.27 19.15
N GLY A 719 17.96 14.68 20.31
CA GLY A 719 18.51 13.33 20.39
C GLY A 719 17.53 12.26 19.87
N GLY A 720 18.04 11.03 19.74
CA GLY A 720 17.19 9.86 19.47
C GLY A 720 16.44 9.41 20.72
N VAL A 721 15.30 8.75 20.55
CA VAL A 721 14.55 8.16 21.65
C VAL A 721 15.30 6.93 22.21
N THR A 722 15.47 6.88 23.53
CA THR A 722 16.15 5.81 24.26
C THR A 722 15.53 5.56 25.64
N ALA A 723 15.74 4.37 26.20
CA ALA A 723 15.40 4.07 27.59
C ALA A 723 16.09 5.04 28.57
N VAL A 724 15.38 5.45 29.62
CA VAL A 724 15.93 6.27 30.70
C VAL A 724 16.95 5.44 31.49
N ALA A 725 18.15 5.96 31.69
CA ALA A 725 19.24 5.24 32.32
C ALA A 725 18.89 4.81 33.76
N GLY A 726 19.06 3.52 34.06
CA GLY A 726 18.76 2.92 35.38
C GLY A 726 17.29 2.59 35.64
N CYS A 727 16.38 2.84 34.67
CA CYS A 727 14.99 2.41 34.75
C CYS A 727 14.82 0.95 34.29
N ALA A 728 13.95 0.20 34.97
CA ALA A 728 13.57 -1.16 34.60
C ALA A 728 12.19 -1.14 33.93
N TYR A 729 12.13 -1.55 32.67
CA TYR A 729 10.90 -1.50 31.87
C TYR A 729 10.14 -2.85 31.87
N PRO A 730 8.80 -2.85 31.89
CA PRO A 730 8.00 -4.01 31.50
C PRO A 730 8.24 -4.38 30.02
N ASN A 731 8.01 -5.64 29.64
CA ASN A 731 8.12 -6.10 28.25
C ASN A 731 7.25 -5.26 27.30
N ALA A 732 7.88 -4.56 26.37
CA ALA A 732 7.22 -3.68 25.40
C ALA A 732 6.12 -4.32 24.54
N TYR A 733 6.06 -5.66 24.42
CA TYR A 733 5.08 -6.43 23.63
C TYR A 733 4.23 -7.42 24.45
N ASN A 734 4.30 -7.37 25.78
CA ASN A 734 3.48 -8.22 26.67
C ASN A 734 3.24 -7.56 28.03
N ALA A 735 2.74 -6.31 28.02
CA ALA A 735 2.60 -5.49 29.22
C ALA A 735 1.14 -5.25 29.67
N LEU A 736 0.12 -5.79 28.99
CA LEU A 736 -1.29 -5.49 29.34
C LEU A 736 -1.74 -6.06 30.70
N SER A 737 -1.01 -7.04 31.25
CA SER A 737 -1.27 -7.65 32.55
C SER A 737 -0.10 -7.51 33.53
N LEU A 738 0.89 -6.67 33.22
CA LEU A 738 2.02 -6.37 34.11
C LEU A 738 1.68 -5.13 34.96
N PRO A 739 2.12 -5.06 36.23
CA PRO A 739 1.93 -3.87 37.05
C PRO A 739 2.79 -2.71 36.54
N ALA A 740 2.34 -1.47 36.77
CA ALA A 740 3.17 -0.30 36.53
C ALA A 740 4.46 -0.34 37.39
N PRO A 741 5.62 0.13 36.88
CA PRO A 741 6.85 0.12 37.66
C PRO A 741 6.75 0.94 38.95
N ALA A 742 7.24 0.38 40.06
CA ALA A 742 7.19 1.00 41.39
C ALA A 742 8.02 2.32 41.50
N ALA A 743 8.86 2.61 40.50
CA ALA A 743 9.49 3.91 40.30
C ALA A 743 9.12 4.41 38.89
N ALA A 744 8.57 5.63 38.81
CA ALA A 744 8.08 6.21 37.56
C ALA A 744 9.21 6.45 36.55
N CYS A 745 9.24 5.62 35.49
CA CYS A 745 10.24 5.68 34.43
C CYS A 745 9.93 6.88 33.50
N THR A 746 10.32 8.08 33.95
CA THR A 746 9.94 9.36 33.33
C THR A 746 11.12 9.98 32.59
N GLY A 747 10.96 10.22 31.29
CA GLY A 747 12.00 10.70 30.37
C GLY A 747 11.76 12.10 29.80
N VAL A 748 10.84 12.85 30.40
CA VAL A 748 10.31 14.18 29.99
C VAL A 748 11.24 15.30 30.44
#